data_AF-V2YD67-F1
#
_entry.id   AF-V2YD67-F1
#
_cell.length_a   1.000
_cell.length_b   1.000
_cell.length_c   1.000
_cell.angle_alpha   90.00
_cell.angle_beta   90.00
_cell.angle_gamma   90.00
#
_symmetry.space_group_name_H-M   'P 1'
#
loop_
_entity.id
_entity.type
_entity.pdbx_description
1 polymer ?
#
loop_
_entity_poly.entity_id
_entity_poly.type
_entity_poly.pdbx_seq_one_letter_code
_entity_poly.pdbx_strand_id
1 'polypeptide(L)'
;MGHKTALPRRAAAFFLALLLAVPPVFADAGEQKLQTTTQIVDGLTYYNTVTSNGGSRVESFALELSPGSSARPILLQGDETIYGAGNINNAVASAQNRGYRVLGAINTDFFAMQTGIPVGIVVEDGVFKSDTKDENVLTFNNGQTAVLDLPQVSISLQNQGTGYSVSPQYFNKYRNEIGGVYLLNHYFSNVSTRASGSGWYVRMKAVADPATSRAPELTVNSILTLQVTELLLSDQPIAIGKDEYILTADDRSNCGDTFSQFQVGDTVTLTTSCADPALSSAQWACGVGDIMIRNGALTDSGSWVYAGDGRQPRSALGVKADGTLLLYAVDGRQAGYSVGLSQLDLAKELLRQGCVTAVNLDGGGSTALSLWVPGQAGPALQSKPSGGRPRGCATYLMLVTDQRGSGIPQRLAPSENGLAVLTGSSLTLPKAAAIDEGLNPLSADLSNLTYTSSGLGSVTGGTYTAGHTPGTDTVSMSAGGLSGSLQVHVVDLLTDLTVRQAGGTEALAALTLQPGEQVQLEVSGSYWGREALRDFGPVILTVQGGVGSITGGGLFTASQTGGSGSITLSAGGVSQTISVSVSGGGTSEWTHLDVTPDHWSYQAVEYCYSRGICSGISPTLFGRDLPLSRADFVVMLHNAMGKPAASRLSSFQDVPPEAYYAPAIAWAQELGLASGVGENTFAPTANISREQAFSLLYRFLPLAGKYCADGGSEYLTQFADRDSIADYAQTPVATLVAYGLASGSNGRLSPKGTLTRAEMASLLYRALELDPASGRLPPPAPVEAGALALDQSSLTLASGGSVTLKAALLPSVEGAVITWTSSDPSAAPVSASGMVTNLYPGASSRAVTITAQWNSLSAQCMVTCKPAEHVGAVVNVQTGLNVRSGPGPTYGKVGALRSDAQVVVLSQEPGWYQILFLNPDQQAAIGYVSADYMTLIR
;
A
#
# COMPACT_ATOMS: atom_id res chain seq x y z
N MET A 1 -27.19 25.54 -50.33
CA MET A 1 -28.25 25.44 -49.30
C MET A 1 -27.69 24.64 -48.14
N GLY A 2 -27.20 25.33 -47.13
CA GLY A 2 -26.54 24.75 -45.97
C GLY A 2 -27.44 24.74 -44.73
N HIS A 3 -26.99 23.96 -43.74
CA HIS A 3 -27.46 23.85 -42.37
C HIS A 3 -28.87 23.29 -42.14
N LYS A 4 -28.93 22.04 -41.64
CA LYS A 4 -29.78 21.60 -40.50
C LYS A 4 -29.77 20.07 -40.34
N THR A 5 -28.72 19.47 -39.77
CA THR A 5 -28.81 18.09 -39.21
C THR A 5 -27.83 17.79 -38.05
N ALA A 6 -27.05 18.76 -37.55
CA ALA A 6 -26.03 18.49 -36.52
C ALA A 6 -26.51 18.63 -35.06
N LEU A 7 -27.70 19.22 -34.82
CA LEU A 7 -28.18 19.51 -33.46
C LEU A 7 -28.71 18.32 -32.65
N PRO A 8 -29.37 17.27 -33.22
CA PRO A 8 -29.99 16.24 -32.38
C PRO A 8 -29.01 15.19 -31.85
N ARG A 9 -27.81 15.03 -32.44
CA ARG A 9 -26.79 14.08 -31.97
C ARG A 9 -26.01 14.56 -30.73
N ARG A 10 -25.84 15.88 -30.58
CA ARG A 10 -25.15 16.45 -29.39
C ARG A 10 -26.07 16.56 -28.17
N ALA A 11 -27.38 16.67 -28.37
CA ALA A 11 -28.36 16.63 -27.29
C ALA A 11 -28.62 15.20 -26.76
N ALA A 12 -28.53 14.18 -27.62
CA ALA A 12 -28.69 12.77 -27.22
C ALA A 12 -27.56 12.27 -26.30
N ALA A 13 -26.32 12.72 -26.54
CA ALA A 13 -25.18 12.43 -25.65
C ALA A 13 -25.30 13.11 -24.27
N PHE A 14 -25.99 14.26 -24.19
CA PHE A 14 -26.23 14.97 -22.93
C PHE A 14 -27.44 14.38 -22.16
N PHE A 15 -28.45 13.85 -22.87
CA PHE A 15 -29.62 13.21 -22.24
C PHE A 15 -29.38 11.77 -21.78
N LEU A 16 -28.41 11.06 -22.35
CA LEU A 16 -28.03 9.72 -21.88
C LEU A 16 -27.25 9.77 -20.55
N ALA A 17 -26.59 10.89 -20.24
CA ALA A 17 -25.94 11.14 -18.95
C ALA A 17 -26.94 11.40 -17.81
N LEU A 18 -28.21 11.74 -18.11
CA LEU A 18 -29.22 12.13 -17.12
C LEU A 18 -30.16 10.99 -16.69
N LEU A 19 -29.98 9.76 -17.20
CA LEU A 19 -30.88 8.62 -16.94
C LEU A 19 -30.27 7.50 -16.07
N LEU A 20 -29.08 7.69 -15.51
CA LEU A 20 -28.41 6.71 -14.62
C LEU A 20 -28.53 7.02 -13.11
N ALA A 21 -29.42 7.94 -12.71
CA ALA A 21 -29.60 8.34 -11.31
C ALA A 21 -30.86 7.75 -10.65
N VAL A 22 -31.10 6.44 -10.80
CA VAL A 22 -32.09 5.73 -9.96
C VAL A 22 -31.41 4.52 -9.33
N PRO A 23 -31.17 4.50 -8.00
CA PRO A 23 -30.66 3.31 -7.34
C PRO A 23 -31.79 2.27 -7.22
N PRO A 24 -31.68 1.07 -7.80
CA PRO A 24 -32.54 -0.03 -7.40
C PRO A 24 -32.07 -0.54 -6.04
N VAL A 25 -32.96 -0.44 -5.06
CA VAL A 25 -32.84 -1.01 -3.72
C VAL A 25 -32.84 -2.55 -3.83
N PHE A 26 -31.65 -3.16 -3.84
CA PHE A 26 -31.39 -4.53 -3.36
C PHE A 26 -29.93 -4.62 -2.92
N ALA A 27 -29.70 -4.66 -1.60
CA ALA A 27 -28.40 -4.48 -0.94
C ALA A 27 -27.53 -5.76 -0.84
N ASP A 28 -27.54 -6.63 -1.86
CA ASP A 28 -26.81 -7.90 -1.78
C ASP A 28 -25.38 -7.85 -2.36
N ALA A 29 -25.11 -7.00 -3.37
CA ALA A 29 -23.75 -6.81 -3.92
C ALA A 29 -22.89 -5.83 -3.11
N GLY A 30 -23.49 -5.17 -2.10
CA GLY A 30 -22.89 -4.13 -1.27
C GLY A 30 -23.32 -2.71 -1.69
N GLU A 31 -23.17 -1.76 -0.77
CA GLU A 31 -23.53 -0.36 -0.95
C GLU A 31 -22.41 0.40 -1.66
N GLN A 32 -22.67 0.97 -2.83
CA GLN A 32 -21.71 1.79 -3.56
C GLN A 32 -21.38 3.06 -2.75
N LYS A 33 -20.09 3.28 -2.49
CA LYS A 33 -19.59 4.45 -1.74
C LYS A 33 -18.97 5.48 -2.66
N LEU A 34 -18.16 5.02 -3.62
CA LEU A 34 -17.52 5.86 -4.62
C LEU A 34 -17.57 5.15 -5.97
N GLN A 35 -17.76 5.90 -7.04
CA GLN A 35 -17.59 5.39 -8.40
C GLN A 35 -17.04 6.50 -9.28
N THR A 36 -15.86 6.26 -9.83
CA THR A 36 -15.21 7.15 -10.79
C THR A 36 -15.38 6.60 -12.20
N THR A 37 -15.80 7.45 -13.12
CA THR A 37 -16.01 7.13 -14.53
C THR A 37 -15.01 7.87 -15.42
N THR A 38 -14.42 7.16 -16.38
CA THR A 38 -13.49 7.73 -17.37
C THR A 38 -13.80 7.23 -18.77
N GLN A 39 -14.05 8.14 -19.72
CA GLN A 39 -14.20 7.79 -21.13
C GLN A 39 -12.82 7.54 -21.77
N ILE A 40 -12.55 6.30 -22.16
CA ILE A 40 -11.26 5.91 -22.76
C ILE A 40 -11.23 6.32 -24.21
N VAL A 41 -12.06 5.70 -25.05
CA VAL A 41 -12.28 6.08 -26.46
C VAL A 41 -13.78 6.04 -26.73
N ASP A 42 -14.22 6.43 -27.92
CA ASP A 42 -15.64 6.36 -28.27
C ASP A 42 -16.15 4.91 -28.14
N GLY A 43 -17.21 4.72 -27.34
CA GLY A 43 -17.80 3.42 -27.00
C GLY A 43 -17.00 2.55 -26.01
N LEU A 44 -15.95 3.07 -25.35
CA LEU A 44 -15.25 2.37 -24.26
C LEU A 44 -15.14 3.23 -23.01
N THR A 45 -15.74 2.77 -21.92
CA THR A 45 -15.78 3.48 -20.64
C THR A 45 -15.17 2.64 -19.53
N TYR A 46 -14.35 3.27 -18.68
CA TYR A 46 -13.76 2.66 -17.51
C TYR A 46 -14.46 3.15 -16.23
N TYR A 47 -14.67 2.22 -15.30
CA TYR A 47 -15.19 2.50 -13.97
C TYR A 47 -14.26 1.94 -12.90
N ASN A 48 -14.00 2.72 -11.86
CA ASN A 48 -13.45 2.25 -10.59
C ASN A 48 -14.48 2.48 -9.50
N THR A 49 -14.86 1.42 -8.78
CA THR A 49 -15.93 1.47 -7.78
C THR A 49 -15.40 0.98 -6.44
N VAL A 50 -15.75 1.71 -5.38
CA VAL A 50 -15.56 1.28 -3.98
C VAL A 50 -16.93 1.00 -3.37
N THR A 51 -17.11 -0.20 -2.85
CA THR A 51 -18.37 -0.71 -2.30
C THR A 51 -18.17 -1.20 -0.87
N SER A 52 -19.17 -0.98 0.00
CA SER A 52 -19.29 -1.62 1.30
C SER A 52 -20.07 -2.92 1.17
N ASN A 53 -19.42 -4.07 1.25
CA ASN A 53 -20.08 -5.37 1.22
C ASN A 53 -19.93 -6.06 2.58
N GLY A 54 -21.01 -6.12 3.36
CA GLY A 54 -21.00 -6.63 4.73
C GLY A 54 -20.16 -5.78 5.68
N GLY A 55 -20.13 -4.45 5.48
CA GLY A 55 -19.30 -3.51 6.26
C GLY A 55 -17.82 -3.51 5.89
N SER A 56 -17.40 -4.40 4.98
CA SER A 56 -16.03 -4.48 4.48
C SER A 56 -15.87 -3.77 3.14
N ARG A 57 -14.72 -3.15 2.93
CA ARG A 57 -14.36 -2.49 1.67
C ARG A 57 -14.12 -3.53 0.57
N VAL A 58 -14.70 -3.28 -0.60
CA VAL A 58 -14.44 -4.00 -1.85
C VAL A 58 -14.12 -2.99 -2.93
N GLU A 59 -13.03 -3.19 -3.64
CA GLU A 59 -12.65 -2.36 -4.79
C GLU A 59 -12.74 -3.16 -6.09
N SER A 60 -13.43 -2.59 -7.07
CA SER A 60 -13.65 -3.20 -8.38
C SER A 60 -13.37 -2.23 -9.52
N PHE A 61 -13.16 -2.84 -10.68
CA PHE A 61 -12.77 -2.18 -11.92
C PHE A 61 -13.60 -2.76 -13.05
N ALA A 62 -14.14 -1.90 -13.90
CA ALA A 62 -14.94 -2.33 -15.03
C ALA A 62 -14.53 -1.62 -16.33
N LEU A 63 -14.50 -2.37 -17.43
CA LEU A 63 -14.42 -1.83 -18.78
C LEU A 63 -15.71 -2.19 -19.52
N GLU A 64 -16.47 -1.17 -19.90
CA GLU A 64 -17.72 -1.29 -20.61
C GLU A 64 -17.50 -0.93 -22.08
N LEU A 65 -17.68 -1.91 -22.96
CA LEU A 65 -17.48 -1.79 -24.40
C LEU A 65 -18.83 -1.85 -25.12
N SER A 66 -19.31 -0.71 -25.59
CA SER A 66 -20.56 -0.62 -26.34
C SER A 66 -20.42 -1.16 -27.77
N PRO A 67 -21.50 -1.68 -28.38
CA PRO A 67 -21.52 -1.99 -29.81
C PRO A 67 -21.12 -0.78 -30.66
N GLY A 68 -20.33 -1.01 -31.71
CA GLY A 68 -19.85 0.05 -32.60
C GLY A 68 -18.72 0.91 -32.03
N SER A 69 -18.17 0.54 -30.86
CA SER A 69 -16.97 1.16 -30.30
C SER A 69 -15.80 1.17 -31.28
N SER A 70 -14.92 2.16 -31.10
CA SER A 70 -13.61 2.22 -31.77
C SER A 70 -12.61 1.16 -31.24
N ALA A 71 -12.97 0.47 -30.16
CA ALA A 71 -12.23 -0.65 -29.60
C ALA A 71 -12.92 -1.98 -29.93
N ARG A 72 -12.13 -3.06 -29.99
CA ARG A 72 -12.61 -4.42 -30.23
C ARG A 72 -11.87 -5.42 -29.33
N PRO A 73 -12.53 -6.51 -28.90
CA PRO A 73 -11.87 -7.56 -28.14
C PRO A 73 -10.98 -8.43 -29.03
N ILE A 74 -9.85 -8.86 -28.48
CA ILE A 74 -9.02 -9.97 -28.98
C ILE A 74 -8.62 -10.86 -27.80
N LEU A 75 -8.32 -12.13 -28.06
CA LEU A 75 -7.79 -13.06 -27.06
C LEU A 75 -6.38 -13.46 -27.46
N LEU A 76 -5.46 -13.43 -26.52
CA LEU A 76 -4.07 -13.84 -26.73
C LEU A 76 -3.59 -14.70 -25.56
N GLN A 77 -2.72 -15.65 -25.87
CA GLN A 77 -1.95 -16.38 -24.89
C GLN A 77 -1.09 -15.41 -24.07
N GLY A 78 -0.96 -15.69 -22.77
CA GLY A 78 -0.15 -14.92 -21.85
C GLY A 78 1.35 -15.09 -22.08
N ASP A 79 1.74 -16.27 -22.56
CA ASP A 79 3.06 -16.57 -23.10
C ASP A 79 2.90 -16.90 -24.60
N GLU A 80 3.93 -16.72 -25.43
CA GLU A 80 3.80 -16.86 -26.90
C GLU A 80 3.39 -18.27 -27.39
N THR A 81 3.30 -19.24 -26.46
CA THR A 81 2.90 -20.64 -26.69
C THR A 81 1.93 -21.12 -25.61
N ILE A 82 1.24 -22.24 -25.87
CA ILE A 82 0.31 -22.89 -24.93
C ILE A 82 1.00 -23.35 -23.64
N TYR A 83 2.22 -23.88 -23.72
CA TYR A 83 3.03 -24.24 -22.58
C TYR A 83 3.76 -22.99 -22.08
N GLY A 84 3.18 -22.34 -21.09
CA GLY A 84 3.76 -21.17 -20.45
C GLY A 84 2.68 -20.24 -19.89
N ALA A 85 3.08 -19.38 -18.96
CA ALA A 85 2.19 -18.38 -18.40
C ALA A 85 2.95 -17.07 -18.24
N GLY A 86 2.48 -16.02 -18.93
CA GLY A 86 3.03 -14.67 -18.81
C GLY A 86 2.13 -13.78 -17.97
N ASN A 87 2.71 -12.84 -17.24
CA ASN A 87 1.92 -11.84 -16.50
C ASN A 87 1.27 -10.84 -17.46
N ILE A 88 0.23 -10.14 -17.00
CA ILE A 88 -0.56 -9.24 -17.85
C ILE A 88 0.28 -8.13 -18.50
N ASN A 89 1.32 -7.62 -17.83
CA ASN A 89 2.18 -6.59 -18.39
C ASN A 89 2.99 -7.14 -19.58
N ASN A 90 3.52 -8.35 -19.45
CA ASN A 90 4.24 -9.04 -20.52
C ASN A 90 3.32 -9.35 -21.70
N ALA A 91 2.11 -9.83 -21.44
CA ALA A 91 1.13 -10.12 -22.48
C ALA A 91 0.74 -8.86 -23.26
N VAL A 92 0.48 -7.75 -22.55
CA VAL A 92 0.19 -6.44 -23.17
C VAL A 92 1.38 -5.96 -24.00
N ALA A 93 2.61 -6.07 -23.47
CA ALA A 93 3.81 -5.69 -24.22
C ALA A 93 4.02 -6.54 -25.47
N SER A 94 3.80 -7.86 -25.39
CA SER A 94 3.86 -8.77 -26.54
C SER A 94 2.82 -8.39 -27.60
N ALA A 95 1.58 -8.11 -27.19
CA ALA A 95 0.54 -7.63 -28.10
C ALA A 95 0.92 -6.30 -28.78
N GLN A 96 1.50 -5.36 -28.04
CA GLN A 96 2.01 -4.11 -28.61
C GLN A 96 3.15 -4.33 -29.61
N ASN A 97 4.08 -5.25 -29.32
CA ASN A 97 5.17 -5.63 -30.23
C ASN A 97 4.65 -6.31 -31.50
N ARG A 98 3.54 -7.05 -31.42
CA ARG A 98 2.80 -7.60 -32.57
C ARG A 98 2.02 -6.55 -33.37
N GLY A 99 2.07 -5.29 -32.94
CA GLY A 99 1.45 -4.15 -33.61
C GLY A 99 0.07 -3.77 -33.07
N TYR A 100 -0.50 -4.47 -32.09
CA TYR A 100 -1.79 -4.08 -31.53
C TYR A 100 -1.68 -2.81 -30.67
N ARG A 101 -2.67 -1.93 -30.75
CA ARG A 101 -2.78 -0.81 -29.80
C ARG A 101 -3.73 -1.21 -28.67
N VAL A 102 -3.16 -1.78 -27.60
CA VAL A 102 -3.93 -2.25 -26.44
C VAL A 102 -4.43 -1.07 -25.62
N LEU A 103 -5.72 -1.01 -25.35
CA LEU A 103 -6.38 -0.01 -24.50
C LEU A 103 -6.66 -0.56 -23.10
N GLY A 104 -6.92 -1.86 -22.97
CA GLY A 104 -7.09 -2.52 -21.68
C GLY A 104 -7.00 -4.03 -21.80
N ALA A 105 -6.79 -4.71 -20.68
CA ALA A 105 -6.68 -6.17 -20.64
C ALA A 105 -7.15 -6.74 -19.30
N ILE A 106 -7.65 -7.98 -19.33
CA ILE A 106 -8.03 -8.77 -18.15
C ILE A 106 -7.65 -10.24 -18.37
N ASN A 107 -7.34 -10.98 -17.31
CA ASN A 107 -7.09 -12.42 -17.38
C ASN A 107 -8.38 -13.21 -17.69
N THR A 108 -8.26 -14.39 -18.32
CA THR A 108 -9.42 -15.18 -18.77
C THR A 108 -9.42 -16.62 -18.25
N ASP A 109 -8.78 -17.53 -18.97
CA ASP A 109 -8.93 -18.99 -18.85
C ASP A 109 -8.29 -19.52 -17.55
N PHE A 110 -8.80 -20.64 -17.05
CA PHE A 110 -8.11 -21.39 -16.01
C PHE A 110 -6.90 -22.11 -16.61
N PHE A 111 -5.95 -22.51 -15.77
CA PHE A 111 -4.74 -23.14 -16.26
C PHE A 111 -4.07 -24.02 -15.22
N ALA A 112 -3.30 -24.98 -15.70
CA ALA A 112 -2.43 -25.79 -14.86
C ALA A 112 -1.28 -24.91 -14.35
N MET A 113 -1.31 -24.50 -13.07
CA MET A 113 -0.33 -23.56 -12.50
C MET A 113 1.13 -23.99 -12.65
N GLN A 114 1.42 -25.28 -12.77
CA GLN A 114 2.79 -25.80 -12.91
C GLN A 114 3.36 -25.59 -14.32
N THR A 115 2.51 -25.66 -15.35
CA THR A 115 2.94 -25.63 -16.76
C THR A 115 2.50 -24.38 -17.50
N GLY A 116 1.48 -23.66 -16.98
CA GLY A 116 0.84 -22.55 -17.65
C GLY A 116 -0.18 -22.95 -18.72
N ILE A 117 -0.42 -24.24 -18.94
CA ILE A 117 -1.31 -24.71 -20.00
C ILE A 117 -2.77 -24.35 -19.66
N PRO A 118 -3.50 -23.66 -20.56
CA PRO A 118 -4.92 -23.37 -20.41
C PRO A 118 -5.74 -24.66 -20.30
N VAL A 119 -6.75 -24.65 -19.44
CA VAL A 119 -7.70 -25.76 -19.33
C VAL A 119 -8.63 -25.75 -20.54
N GLY A 120 -9.14 -24.58 -20.89
CA GLY A 120 -10.04 -24.42 -22.03
C GLY A 120 -9.37 -24.36 -23.39
N ILE A 121 -10.20 -23.97 -24.36
CA ILE A 121 -9.86 -23.86 -25.77
C ILE A 121 -9.01 -22.62 -26.01
N VAL A 122 -8.17 -22.62 -27.05
CA VAL A 122 -7.54 -21.40 -27.54
C VAL A 122 -7.72 -21.29 -29.04
N VAL A 123 -8.40 -20.23 -29.49
CA VAL A 123 -8.41 -19.81 -30.88
C VAL A 123 -7.86 -18.39 -30.96
N GLU A 124 -6.81 -18.19 -31.75
CA GLU A 124 -6.21 -16.88 -32.01
C GLU A 124 -6.25 -16.56 -33.49
N ASP A 125 -6.93 -15.47 -33.84
CA ASP A 125 -7.11 -15.01 -35.22
C ASP A 125 -7.56 -16.11 -36.19
N GLY A 126 -8.50 -16.94 -35.74
CA GLY A 126 -9.05 -18.09 -36.46
C GLY A 126 -8.20 -19.36 -36.41
N VAL A 127 -6.99 -19.30 -35.85
CA VAL A 127 -6.11 -20.47 -35.69
C VAL A 127 -6.48 -21.22 -34.42
N PHE A 128 -6.86 -22.48 -34.57
CA PHE A 128 -7.14 -23.40 -33.48
C PHE A 128 -5.83 -23.90 -32.87
N LYS A 129 -5.56 -23.49 -31.63
CA LYS A 129 -4.28 -23.70 -30.94
C LYS A 129 -4.34 -24.67 -29.77
N SER A 130 -5.50 -24.92 -29.17
CA SER A 130 -5.66 -25.88 -28.08
C SER A 130 -7.13 -26.24 -27.93
N ASP A 131 -7.43 -27.49 -27.60
CA ASP A 131 -8.81 -27.95 -27.37
C ASP A 131 -9.31 -27.69 -25.94
N THR A 132 -10.60 -27.96 -25.73
CA THR A 132 -11.27 -27.99 -24.41
C THR A 132 -11.98 -29.33 -24.26
N LYS A 133 -12.25 -29.75 -23.01
CA LYS A 133 -13.08 -30.93 -22.69
C LYS A 133 -14.21 -30.61 -21.74
N ASP A 134 -13.92 -29.85 -20.70
CA ASP A 134 -14.84 -29.67 -19.57
C ASP A 134 -15.05 -28.18 -19.22
N GLU A 135 -14.75 -27.28 -20.16
CA GLU A 135 -14.96 -25.84 -19.95
C GLU A 135 -15.91 -25.20 -20.96
N ASN A 136 -16.64 -24.23 -20.44
CA ASN A 136 -17.43 -23.31 -21.25
C ASN A 136 -16.49 -22.46 -22.11
N VAL A 137 -17.00 -21.96 -23.22
CA VAL A 137 -16.20 -21.21 -24.18
C VAL A 137 -16.78 -19.84 -24.43
N LEU A 138 -15.93 -18.83 -24.35
CA LEU A 138 -16.20 -17.50 -24.84
C LEU A 138 -15.64 -17.37 -26.25
N THR A 139 -16.44 -16.86 -27.19
CA THR A 139 -16.03 -16.63 -28.57
C THR A 139 -16.25 -15.18 -28.98
N PHE A 140 -15.37 -14.68 -29.85
CA PHE A 140 -15.53 -13.41 -30.56
C PHE A 140 -15.35 -13.60 -32.06
N ASN A 141 -16.28 -13.05 -32.84
CA ASN A 141 -16.19 -13.02 -34.30
C ASN A 141 -16.87 -11.76 -34.84
N ASN A 142 -16.17 -10.92 -35.60
CA ASN A 142 -16.72 -9.71 -36.22
C ASN A 142 -17.54 -8.83 -35.25
N GLY A 143 -17.06 -8.66 -34.02
CA GLY A 143 -17.74 -7.88 -32.97
C GLY A 143 -18.91 -8.60 -32.28
N GLN A 144 -19.30 -9.80 -32.72
CA GLN A 144 -20.27 -10.65 -32.03
C GLN A 144 -19.57 -11.46 -30.94
N THR A 145 -20.27 -11.63 -29.81
CA THR A 145 -19.79 -12.40 -28.65
C THR A 145 -20.79 -13.51 -28.36
N ALA A 146 -20.29 -14.72 -28.11
CA ALA A 146 -21.14 -15.84 -27.67
C ALA A 146 -20.46 -16.61 -26.53
N VAL A 147 -21.29 -17.07 -25.59
CA VAL A 147 -20.89 -17.95 -24.48
C VAL A 147 -21.54 -19.32 -24.71
N LEU A 148 -20.71 -20.33 -24.85
CA LEU A 148 -21.09 -21.68 -25.24
C LEU A 148 -20.92 -22.65 -24.08
N ASP A 149 -21.87 -23.57 -23.95
CA ASP A 149 -21.91 -24.59 -22.90
C ASP A 149 -21.09 -25.81 -23.36
N LEU A 150 -19.91 -26.00 -22.77
CA LEU A 150 -19.02 -27.15 -23.00
C LEU A 150 -18.85 -27.59 -24.48
N PRO A 151 -18.63 -26.70 -25.47
CA PRO A 151 -18.55 -27.11 -26.87
C PRO A 151 -17.30 -27.96 -27.13
N GLN A 152 -17.39 -28.89 -28.09
CA GLN A 152 -16.30 -29.80 -28.44
C GLN A 152 -15.88 -29.62 -29.90
N VAL A 153 -14.57 -29.62 -30.14
CA VAL A 153 -13.98 -29.74 -31.48
C VAL A 153 -13.54 -31.19 -31.65
N SER A 154 -14.13 -31.88 -32.63
CA SER A 154 -13.71 -33.23 -33.01
C SER A 154 -12.40 -33.16 -33.79
N ILE A 155 -11.45 -34.03 -33.46
CA ILE A 155 -10.16 -34.13 -34.14
C ILE A 155 -9.97 -35.58 -34.58
N SER A 156 -9.62 -35.79 -35.84
CA SER A 156 -9.34 -37.13 -36.38
C SER A 156 -8.14 -37.10 -37.32
N LEU A 157 -7.27 -38.09 -37.20
CA LEU A 157 -6.19 -38.37 -38.15
C LEU A 157 -6.48 -39.70 -38.83
N GLN A 158 -6.65 -39.66 -40.14
CA GLN A 158 -6.83 -40.86 -40.97
C GLN A 158 -5.60 -41.11 -41.83
N ASN A 159 -4.94 -42.25 -41.62
CA ASN A 159 -3.90 -42.73 -42.52
C ASN A 159 -4.53 -43.21 -43.82
N GLN A 160 -4.18 -42.58 -44.94
CA GLN A 160 -4.75 -42.88 -46.26
C GLN A 160 -4.28 -44.22 -46.84
N GLY A 161 -3.10 -44.70 -46.42
CA GLY A 161 -2.55 -45.98 -46.90
C GLY A 161 -3.23 -47.18 -46.25
N THR A 162 -3.52 -47.10 -44.95
CA THR A 162 -4.11 -48.21 -44.17
C THR A 162 -5.63 -48.06 -43.98
N GLY A 163 -6.17 -46.85 -44.16
CA GLY A 163 -7.56 -46.51 -43.82
C GLY A 163 -7.80 -46.35 -42.31
N TYR A 164 -6.78 -46.60 -41.47
CA TYR A 164 -6.88 -46.49 -40.03
C TYR A 164 -7.12 -45.04 -39.60
N SER A 165 -7.99 -44.85 -38.62
CA SER A 165 -8.31 -43.53 -38.07
C SER A 165 -8.12 -43.52 -36.56
N VAL A 166 -7.45 -42.49 -36.05
CA VAL A 166 -7.30 -42.20 -34.63
C VAL A 166 -7.87 -40.83 -34.32
N SER A 167 -8.58 -40.71 -33.21
CA SER A 167 -9.06 -39.43 -32.70
C SER A 167 -8.29 -39.09 -31.43
N PRO A 168 -7.28 -38.20 -31.50
CA PRO A 168 -6.57 -37.74 -30.32
C PRO A 168 -7.56 -37.18 -29.30
N GLN A 169 -7.38 -37.55 -28.04
CA GLN A 169 -8.21 -37.01 -26.97
C GLN A 169 -7.79 -35.59 -26.62
N TYR A 170 -6.56 -35.17 -26.87
CA TYR A 170 -6.10 -33.84 -26.46
C TYR A 170 -5.30 -33.17 -27.56
N PHE A 171 -5.44 -31.85 -27.68
CA PHE A 171 -4.66 -31.04 -28.61
C PHE A 171 -3.92 -29.94 -27.85
N ASN A 172 -2.60 -29.95 -27.96
CA ASN A 172 -1.68 -29.06 -27.24
C ASN A 172 -1.88 -29.09 -25.71
N LYS A 173 -2.17 -30.26 -25.13
CA LYS A 173 -2.18 -30.47 -23.67
C LYS A 173 -0.97 -31.29 -23.23
N TYR A 174 -0.62 -31.18 -21.94
CA TYR A 174 0.47 -31.96 -21.36
C TYR A 174 0.17 -33.46 -21.43
N ARG A 175 1.11 -34.24 -21.95
CA ARG A 175 0.98 -35.69 -22.04
C ARG A 175 1.08 -36.33 -20.65
N ASN A 176 -0.02 -36.92 -20.17
CA ASN A 176 -0.03 -37.66 -18.91
C ASN A 176 0.60 -39.05 -19.03
N GLU A 177 1.10 -39.53 -17.89
CA GLU A 177 1.77 -40.83 -17.75
C GLU A 177 0.83 -42.04 -17.87
N ILE A 178 -0.46 -41.84 -17.63
CA ILE A 178 -1.47 -42.91 -17.64
C ILE A 178 -2.62 -42.49 -18.58
N GLY A 179 -2.55 -42.98 -19.82
CA GLY A 179 -3.65 -42.91 -20.78
C GLY A 179 -3.73 -41.65 -21.64
N GLY A 180 -4.42 -41.81 -22.78
CA GLY A 180 -4.70 -40.75 -23.75
C GLY A 180 -3.67 -40.67 -24.89
N VAL A 181 -4.16 -40.20 -26.04
CA VAL A 181 -3.43 -39.87 -27.25
C VAL A 181 -3.53 -38.36 -27.45
N TYR A 182 -2.39 -37.74 -27.66
CA TYR A 182 -2.21 -36.30 -27.71
C TYR A 182 -1.74 -35.91 -29.12
N LEU A 183 -2.26 -34.81 -29.63
CA LEU A 183 -1.72 -34.15 -30.81
C LEU A 183 -1.05 -32.85 -30.36
N LEU A 184 0.22 -32.68 -30.71
CA LEU A 184 0.98 -31.47 -30.39
C LEU A 184 1.42 -30.79 -31.69
N ASN A 185 1.48 -29.46 -31.71
CA ASN A 185 2.13 -28.71 -32.79
C ASN A 185 3.01 -27.59 -32.22
N HIS A 186 3.61 -26.78 -33.09
CA HIS A 186 4.55 -25.74 -32.66
C HIS A 186 3.95 -24.67 -31.73
N TYR A 187 2.63 -24.46 -31.73
CA TYR A 187 1.97 -23.57 -30.77
C TYR A 187 1.96 -24.14 -29.34
N PHE A 188 2.22 -25.44 -29.16
CA PHE A 188 2.38 -26.03 -27.83
C PHE A 188 3.55 -25.41 -27.08
N SER A 189 4.73 -25.34 -27.71
CA SER A 189 5.98 -24.99 -27.06
C SER A 189 7.06 -24.76 -28.12
N ASN A 190 7.81 -23.67 -27.99
CA ASN A 190 8.95 -23.35 -28.87
C ASN A 190 10.20 -24.18 -28.58
N VAL A 191 10.14 -25.11 -27.61
CA VAL A 191 11.29 -25.93 -27.17
C VAL A 191 11.13 -27.38 -27.60
N SER A 192 10.05 -28.03 -27.16
CA SER A 192 9.80 -29.46 -27.35
C SER A 192 8.41 -29.86 -26.87
N THR A 193 8.08 -31.15 -26.98
CA THR A 193 6.88 -31.79 -26.40
C THR A 193 6.81 -31.73 -24.88
N ARG A 194 7.86 -31.28 -24.18
CA ARG A 194 7.92 -31.16 -22.70
C ARG A 194 7.54 -32.44 -21.93
N ALA A 195 7.49 -33.58 -22.61
CA ALA A 195 7.04 -34.84 -22.06
C ALA A 195 8.06 -35.43 -21.09
N SER A 196 7.58 -36.06 -20.01
CA SER A 196 8.38 -36.88 -19.09
C SER A 196 8.19 -38.37 -19.41
N GLY A 197 9.26 -39.15 -19.33
CA GLY A 197 9.21 -40.62 -19.48
C GLY A 197 9.05 -41.14 -20.92
N SER A 198 9.10 -42.47 -21.06
CA SER A 198 9.02 -43.16 -22.36
C SER A 198 7.72 -42.87 -23.11
N GLY A 199 7.81 -42.70 -24.43
CA GLY A 199 6.70 -42.27 -25.26
C GLY A 199 6.78 -42.66 -26.71
N TRP A 200 5.63 -43.00 -27.27
CA TRP A 200 5.46 -43.16 -28.70
C TRP A 200 5.26 -41.79 -29.35
N TYR A 201 5.89 -41.56 -30.50
CA TYR A 201 5.68 -40.35 -31.29
C TYR A 201 5.60 -40.68 -32.80
N VAL A 202 4.59 -40.11 -33.46
CA VAL A 202 4.51 -39.97 -34.92
C VAL A 202 4.73 -38.51 -35.26
N ARG A 203 5.87 -38.17 -35.86
CA ARG A 203 6.10 -36.82 -36.39
C ARG A 203 5.54 -36.74 -37.80
N MET A 204 4.73 -35.73 -38.03
CA MET A 204 4.11 -35.45 -39.32
C MET A 204 4.35 -34.00 -39.69
N LYS A 205 4.54 -33.72 -40.97
CA LYS A 205 4.69 -32.37 -41.51
C LYS A 205 3.49 -32.02 -42.38
N ALA A 206 2.90 -30.84 -42.17
CA ALA A 206 1.82 -30.36 -43.01
C ALA A 206 2.33 -30.11 -44.44
N VAL A 207 1.57 -30.60 -45.42
CA VAL A 207 1.84 -30.41 -46.83
C VAL A 207 1.44 -28.99 -47.22
N ALA A 208 2.34 -28.28 -47.89
CA ALA A 208 2.08 -26.94 -48.37
C ALA A 208 0.97 -26.94 -49.43
N ASP A 209 0.07 -25.96 -49.36
CA ASP A 209 -0.88 -25.69 -50.42
C ASP A 209 -0.12 -25.30 -51.70
N PRO A 210 -0.32 -26.00 -52.84
CA PRO A 210 0.35 -25.69 -54.09
C PRO A 210 0.16 -24.24 -54.58
N ALA A 211 -0.96 -23.60 -54.24
CA ALA A 211 -1.28 -22.24 -54.66
C ALA A 211 -0.53 -21.18 -53.83
N THR A 212 -0.32 -21.43 -52.53
CA THR A 212 0.30 -20.44 -51.62
C THR A 212 1.75 -20.78 -51.28
N SER A 213 2.19 -22.00 -51.57
CA SER A 213 3.47 -22.58 -51.12
C SER A 213 3.66 -22.52 -49.59
N ARG A 214 2.56 -22.46 -48.83
CA ARG A 214 2.55 -22.44 -47.37
C ARG A 214 1.65 -23.56 -46.84
N ALA A 215 2.03 -24.15 -45.72
CA ALA A 215 1.11 -25.03 -45.00
C ALA A 215 -0.11 -24.23 -44.53
N PRO A 216 -1.34 -24.72 -44.72
CA PRO A 216 -2.52 -24.09 -44.14
C PRO A 216 -2.48 -24.20 -42.61
N GLU A 217 -2.93 -23.15 -41.93
CA GLU A 217 -3.12 -23.17 -40.47
C GLU A 217 -4.30 -24.08 -40.10
N LEU A 218 -4.22 -24.72 -38.93
CA LEU A 218 -5.34 -25.49 -38.38
C LEU A 218 -6.42 -24.53 -37.87
N THR A 219 -7.64 -24.66 -38.35
CA THR A 219 -8.80 -23.92 -37.84
C THR A 219 -9.77 -24.86 -37.13
N VAL A 220 -10.85 -24.33 -36.53
CA VAL A 220 -11.86 -25.16 -35.87
C VAL A 220 -12.52 -26.14 -36.86
N ASN A 221 -12.74 -25.71 -38.11
CA ASN A 221 -13.30 -26.52 -39.19
C ASN A 221 -12.34 -26.54 -40.38
N SER A 222 -11.42 -27.51 -40.41
CA SER A 222 -10.45 -27.64 -41.50
C SER A 222 -10.06 -29.08 -41.79
N ILE A 223 -9.52 -29.28 -43.00
CA ILE A 223 -8.89 -30.53 -43.43
C ILE A 223 -7.48 -30.20 -43.87
N LEU A 224 -6.49 -30.85 -43.26
CA LEU A 224 -5.08 -30.70 -43.57
C LEU A 224 -4.53 -32.05 -44.07
N THR A 225 -3.63 -32.00 -45.04
CA THR A 225 -2.83 -33.16 -45.44
C THR A 225 -1.48 -33.09 -44.75
N LEU A 226 -1.12 -34.15 -44.05
CA LEU A 226 0.17 -34.30 -43.38
C LEU A 226 0.94 -35.48 -43.99
N GLN A 227 2.27 -35.43 -43.94
CA GLN A 227 3.14 -36.54 -44.31
C GLN A 227 3.91 -37.01 -43.08
N VAL A 228 3.90 -38.32 -42.79
CA VAL A 228 4.70 -38.91 -41.71
C VAL A 228 6.18 -38.83 -42.07
N THR A 229 6.97 -38.17 -41.23
CA THR A 229 8.41 -37.97 -41.45
C THR A 229 9.27 -38.81 -40.50
N GLU A 230 8.76 -39.15 -39.32
CA GLU A 230 9.51 -39.86 -38.29
C GLU A 230 8.58 -40.65 -37.36
N LEU A 231 9.06 -41.79 -36.90
CA LEU A 231 8.44 -42.62 -35.87
C LEU A 231 9.49 -42.93 -34.83
N LEU A 232 9.16 -42.75 -33.55
CA LEU A 232 10.11 -42.99 -32.47
C LEU A 232 9.42 -43.43 -31.18
N LEU A 233 10.12 -44.27 -30.42
CA LEU A 233 9.86 -44.53 -29.01
C LEU A 233 11.03 -43.91 -28.24
N SER A 234 10.75 -42.89 -27.42
CA SER A 234 11.79 -42.13 -26.73
C SER A 234 11.38 -41.75 -25.32
N ASP A 235 12.34 -41.77 -24.40
CA ASP A 235 12.21 -41.22 -23.05
C ASP A 235 12.60 -39.73 -22.95
N GLN A 236 13.00 -39.12 -24.06
CA GLN A 236 13.34 -37.71 -24.15
C GLN A 236 12.22 -36.89 -24.81
N PRO A 237 12.06 -35.62 -24.43
CA PRO A 237 11.14 -34.71 -25.11
C PRO A 237 11.67 -34.34 -26.50
N ILE A 238 10.75 -34.14 -27.44
CA ILE A 238 11.07 -34.00 -28.87
C ILE A 238 10.80 -32.58 -29.34
N ALA A 239 11.74 -31.97 -30.07
CA ALA A 239 11.55 -30.65 -30.67
C ALA A 239 10.36 -30.67 -31.65
N ILE A 240 9.54 -29.61 -31.64
CA ILE A 240 8.39 -29.46 -32.54
C ILE A 240 8.74 -28.38 -33.57
N GLY A 241 8.93 -28.76 -34.82
CA GLY A 241 9.21 -27.82 -35.89
C GLY A 241 7.98 -27.03 -36.31
N LYS A 242 8.23 -25.92 -37.03
CA LYS A 242 7.17 -25.19 -37.71
C LYS A 242 6.46 -26.11 -38.71
N ASP A 243 5.13 -25.98 -38.78
CA ASP A 243 4.24 -26.80 -39.61
C ASP A 243 4.27 -28.30 -39.29
N GLU A 244 4.85 -28.70 -38.14
CA GLU A 244 4.87 -30.07 -37.68
C GLU A 244 3.76 -30.36 -36.66
N TYR A 245 3.30 -31.61 -36.71
CA TYR A 245 2.33 -32.20 -35.80
C TYR A 245 2.91 -33.50 -35.24
N ILE A 246 2.79 -33.69 -33.93
CA ILE A 246 3.28 -34.85 -33.23
C ILE A 246 2.11 -35.55 -32.56
N LEU A 247 1.77 -36.74 -33.05
CA LEU A 247 0.88 -37.65 -32.34
C LEU A 247 1.70 -38.36 -31.27
N THR A 248 1.26 -38.38 -30.01
CA THR A 248 2.03 -39.00 -28.93
C THR A 248 1.17 -39.58 -27.81
N ALA A 249 1.69 -40.62 -27.14
CA ALA A 249 1.13 -41.21 -25.93
C ALA A 249 2.26 -41.73 -25.03
N ASP A 250 2.02 -41.86 -23.72
CA ASP A 250 2.95 -42.56 -22.82
C ASP A 250 3.05 -44.03 -23.20
N ASP A 251 4.23 -44.63 -23.09
CA ASP A 251 4.42 -46.06 -23.41
C ASP A 251 3.55 -46.97 -22.53
N ARG A 252 3.33 -46.57 -21.26
CA ARG A 252 2.46 -47.28 -20.31
C ARG A 252 0.96 -47.10 -20.58
N SER A 253 0.58 -46.24 -21.54
CA SER A 253 -0.82 -46.04 -21.92
C SER A 253 -1.42 -47.22 -22.70
N ASN A 254 -0.60 -48.21 -23.08
CA ASN A 254 -0.99 -49.36 -23.91
C ASN A 254 -1.60 -48.94 -25.26
N CYS A 255 -1.21 -47.77 -25.77
CA CYS A 255 -1.65 -47.27 -27.07
C CYS A 255 -0.75 -47.72 -28.25
N GLY A 256 0.25 -48.58 -28.02
CA GLY A 256 1.25 -48.97 -29.02
C GLY A 256 0.65 -49.47 -30.35
N ASP A 257 -0.46 -50.20 -30.31
CA ASP A 257 -1.18 -50.66 -31.50
C ASP A 257 -1.61 -49.50 -32.41
N THR A 258 -1.99 -48.36 -31.84
CA THR A 258 -2.34 -47.14 -32.60
C THR A 258 -1.15 -46.64 -33.40
N PHE A 259 0.03 -46.59 -32.78
CA PHE A 259 1.25 -46.06 -33.39
C PHE A 259 1.82 -47.02 -34.44
N SER A 260 1.56 -48.33 -34.31
CA SER A 260 1.94 -49.34 -35.31
C SER A 260 1.23 -49.20 -36.65
N GLN A 261 0.15 -48.39 -36.72
CA GLN A 261 -0.63 -48.13 -37.95
C GLN A 261 -0.03 -47.03 -38.84
N PHE A 262 1.15 -46.53 -38.51
CA PHE A 262 1.84 -45.46 -39.25
C PHE A 262 3.22 -45.92 -39.71
N GLN A 263 3.66 -45.44 -40.87
CA GLN A 263 4.97 -45.64 -41.46
C GLN A 263 5.50 -44.33 -42.05
N VAL A 264 6.83 -44.16 -42.06
CA VAL A 264 7.46 -42.99 -42.69
C VAL A 264 7.09 -42.94 -44.18
N GLY A 265 6.62 -41.78 -44.64
CA GLY A 265 6.11 -41.56 -45.99
C GLY A 265 4.59 -41.63 -46.11
N ASP A 266 3.88 -42.12 -45.09
CA ASP A 266 2.40 -42.17 -45.10
C ASP A 266 1.80 -40.78 -45.24
N THR A 267 0.69 -40.71 -45.98
CA THR A 267 -0.16 -39.52 -46.06
C THR A 267 -1.29 -39.64 -45.05
N VAL A 268 -1.44 -38.62 -44.20
CA VAL A 268 -2.42 -38.57 -43.12
C VAL A 268 -3.33 -37.37 -43.32
N THR A 269 -4.64 -37.58 -43.29
CA THR A 269 -5.64 -36.52 -43.33
C THR A 269 -6.01 -36.13 -41.89
N LEU A 270 -5.64 -34.92 -41.48
CA LEU A 270 -6.08 -34.32 -40.21
C LEU A 270 -7.37 -33.54 -40.46
N THR A 271 -8.44 -33.91 -39.76
CA THR A 271 -9.74 -33.21 -39.82
C THR A 271 -10.08 -32.64 -38.45
N THR A 272 -10.44 -31.37 -38.41
CA THR A 272 -11.08 -30.70 -37.27
C THR A 272 -12.51 -30.31 -37.64
N SER A 273 -13.46 -30.54 -36.74
CA SER A 273 -14.84 -30.13 -36.95
C SER A 273 -15.60 -29.80 -35.66
N CYS A 274 -16.42 -28.76 -35.73
CA CYS A 274 -17.38 -28.37 -34.71
C CYS A 274 -18.70 -27.98 -35.39
N ALA A 275 -19.81 -28.49 -34.87
CA ALA A 275 -21.14 -28.17 -35.37
C ALA A 275 -21.67 -26.83 -34.84
N ASP A 276 -21.10 -26.30 -33.76
CA ASP A 276 -21.52 -25.02 -33.21
C ASP A 276 -21.11 -23.87 -34.15
N PRO A 277 -22.06 -23.06 -34.65
CA PRO A 277 -21.78 -22.02 -35.63
C PRO A 277 -20.94 -20.87 -35.07
N ALA A 278 -21.05 -20.57 -33.77
CA ALA A 278 -20.29 -19.50 -33.14
C ALA A 278 -18.83 -19.93 -32.96
N LEU A 279 -18.59 -21.16 -32.49
CA LEU A 279 -17.23 -21.67 -32.34
C LEU A 279 -16.55 -21.96 -33.69
N SER A 280 -17.27 -22.57 -34.64
CA SER A 280 -16.70 -22.89 -35.96
C SER A 280 -16.26 -21.67 -36.77
N SER A 281 -16.87 -20.51 -36.52
CA SER A 281 -16.51 -19.24 -37.16
C SER A 281 -15.71 -18.31 -36.24
N ALA A 282 -15.34 -18.75 -35.04
CA ALA A 282 -14.67 -17.90 -34.07
C ALA A 282 -13.33 -17.39 -34.60
N GLN A 283 -13.14 -16.07 -34.57
CA GLN A 283 -11.83 -15.47 -34.76
C GLN A 283 -11.00 -15.59 -33.47
N TRP A 284 -11.67 -15.47 -32.31
CA TRP A 284 -11.05 -15.59 -31.01
C TRP A 284 -11.89 -16.49 -30.12
N ALA A 285 -11.26 -17.38 -29.36
CA ALA A 285 -11.96 -18.18 -28.36
C ALA A 285 -11.04 -18.53 -27.18
N CYS A 286 -11.60 -18.55 -25.97
CA CYS A 286 -10.93 -19.00 -24.76
C CYS A 286 -11.85 -19.81 -23.86
N GLY A 287 -11.27 -20.60 -22.95
CA GLY A 287 -11.99 -21.18 -21.82
C GLY A 287 -12.53 -20.12 -20.87
N VAL A 288 -13.68 -20.43 -20.26
CA VAL A 288 -14.29 -19.69 -19.16
C VAL A 288 -14.93 -20.68 -18.18
N GLY A 289 -15.15 -20.22 -16.94
CA GLY A 289 -15.73 -21.04 -15.89
C GLY A 289 -17.25 -21.06 -15.91
N ASP A 290 -17.82 -21.03 -14.71
CA ASP A 290 -19.27 -21.09 -14.52
C ASP A 290 -19.99 -19.96 -15.26
N ILE A 291 -21.06 -20.31 -15.97
CA ILE A 291 -22.01 -19.35 -16.52
C ILE A 291 -22.93 -18.93 -15.37
N MET A 292 -22.63 -17.79 -14.75
CA MET A 292 -23.34 -17.30 -13.57
C MET A 292 -24.70 -16.68 -13.89
N ILE A 293 -24.83 -16.06 -15.08
CA ILE A 293 -26.08 -15.45 -15.55
C ILE A 293 -26.40 -15.97 -16.93
N ARG A 294 -27.66 -16.33 -17.17
CA ARG A 294 -28.19 -16.67 -18.49
C ARG A 294 -29.61 -16.11 -18.63
N ASN A 295 -29.90 -15.49 -19.77
CA ASN A 295 -31.19 -14.85 -20.07
C ASN A 295 -31.66 -13.83 -19.00
N GLY A 296 -30.72 -13.08 -18.40
CA GLY A 296 -31.04 -12.08 -17.37
C GLY A 296 -31.43 -12.66 -16.02
N ALA A 297 -31.09 -13.93 -15.75
CA ALA A 297 -31.31 -14.58 -14.46
C ALA A 297 -30.06 -15.33 -13.99
N LEU A 298 -29.88 -15.44 -12.67
CA LEU A 298 -28.84 -16.30 -12.09
C LEU A 298 -29.10 -17.75 -12.47
N THR A 299 -28.04 -18.48 -12.83
CA THR A 299 -28.09 -19.94 -12.96
C THR A 299 -28.02 -20.60 -11.57
N ASP A 300 -28.21 -21.91 -11.50
CA ASP A 300 -28.16 -22.64 -10.23
C ASP A 300 -26.74 -22.61 -9.62
N SER A 301 -26.56 -21.81 -8.58
CA SER A 301 -25.29 -21.67 -7.89
C SER A 301 -24.79 -22.95 -7.22
N GLY A 302 -25.65 -23.95 -7.00
CA GLY A 302 -25.23 -25.27 -6.52
C GLY A 302 -24.40 -26.05 -7.54
N SER A 303 -24.47 -25.67 -8.82
CA SER A 303 -23.68 -26.27 -9.91
C SER A 303 -22.34 -25.56 -10.16
N TRP A 304 -22.11 -24.40 -9.54
CA TRP A 304 -20.90 -23.61 -9.79
C TRP A 304 -19.69 -24.21 -9.08
N VAL A 305 -18.60 -24.38 -9.83
CA VAL A 305 -17.35 -24.97 -9.33
C VAL A 305 -16.77 -24.15 -8.17
N TYR A 306 -16.87 -22.81 -8.23
CA TYR A 306 -16.18 -21.91 -7.30
C TYR A 306 -17.08 -21.21 -6.29
N ALA A 307 -18.33 -21.67 -6.14
CA ALA A 307 -19.29 -21.07 -5.20
C ALA A 307 -18.85 -21.25 -3.74
N GLY A 308 -18.19 -22.36 -3.42
CA GLY A 308 -17.72 -22.71 -2.08
C GLY A 308 -16.45 -21.99 -1.62
N ASP A 309 -15.71 -21.33 -2.51
CA ASP A 309 -14.40 -20.73 -2.21
C ASP A 309 -14.47 -19.47 -1.34
N GLY A 310 -15.69 -19.01 -1.00
CA GLY A 310 -15.91 -17.78 -0.25
C GLY A 310 -15.46 -16.54 -1.03
N ARG A 311 -15.09 -15.50 -0.28
CA ARG A 311 -14.66 -14.22 -0.87
C ARG A 311 -13.26 -14.33 -1.43
N GLN A 312 -13.11 -13.94 -2.69
CA GLN A 312 -11.84 -13.96 -3.41
C GLN A 312 -11.71 -12.70 -4.29
N PRO A 313 -10.50 -12.34 -4.73
CA PRO A 313 -10.35 -11.58 -5.97
C PRO A 313 -11.06 -12.34 -7.09
N ARG A 314 -11.77 -11.63 -7.96
CA ARG A 314 -12.57 -12.24 -9.03
C ARG A 314 -12.38 -11.50 -10.34
N SER A 315 -12.38 -12.24 -11.44
CA SER A 315 -12.48 -11.72 -12.80
C SER A 315 -13.74 -12.30 -13.43
N ALA A 316 -14.44 -11.50 -14.23
CA ALA A 316 -15.65 -11.92 -14.91
C ALA A 316 -15.86 -11.15 -16.21
N LEU A 317 -16.69 -11.73 -17.07
CA LEU A 317 -17.21 -11.06 -18.26
C LEU A 317 -18.74 -11.11 -18.23
N GLY A 318 -19.36 -9.97 -18.50
CA GLY A 318 -20.79 -9.82 -18.70
C GLY A 318 -21.12 -9.34 -20.12
N VAL A 319 -22.32 -9.71 -20.60
CA VAL A 319 -22.89 -9.24 -21.85
C VAL A 319 -24.29 -8.69 -21.56
N LYS A 320 -24.56 -7.45 -21.94
CA LYS A 320 -25.87 -6.82 -21.83
C LYS A 320 -26.75 -7.13 -23.04
N ALA A 321 -28.05 -6.85 -22.93
CA ALA A 321 -29.03 -7.17 -23.98
C ALA A 321 -28.76 -6.49 -25.33
N ASP A 322 -28.09 -5.34 -25.33
CA ASP A 322 -27.70 -4.61 -26.54
C ASP A 322 -26.38 -5.09 -27.16
N GLY A 323 -25.70 -6.06 -26.54
CA GLY A 323 -24.38 -6.53 -26.95
C GLY A 323 -23.20 -5.81 -26.29
N THR A 324 -23.46 -4.86 -25.38
CA THR A 324 -22.40 -4.23 -24.59
C THR A 324 -21.67 -5.27 -23.74
N LEU A 325 -20.34 -5.29 -23.82
CA LEU A 325 -19.49 -6.15 -22.99
C LEU A 325 -19.07 -5.43 -21.72
N LEU A 326 -19.01 -6.16 -20.62
CA LEU A 326 -18.54 -5.68 -19.32
C LEU A 326 -17.42 -6.59 -18.82
N LEU A 327 -16.17 -6.12 -18.88
CA LEU A 327 -15.04 -6.80 -18.26
C LEU A 327 -14.94 -6.32 -16.82
N TYR A 328 -14.96 -7.23 -15.85
CA TYR A 328 -15.08 -6.87 -14.44
C TYR A 328 -14.01 -7.57 -13.61
N ALA A 329 -13.21 -6.79 -12.88
CA ALA A 329 -12.20 -7.29 -11.96
C ALA A 329 -12.46 -6.76 -10.55
N VAL A 330 -12.20 -7.59 -9.55
CA VAL A 330 -12.38 -7.28 -8.13
C VAL A 330 -11.11 -7.64 -7.38
N ASP A 331 -10.50 -6.66 -6.72
CA ASP A 331 -9.37 -6.93 -5.83
C ASP A 331 -9.84 -7.69 -4.59
N GLY A 332 -8.96 -8.46 -3.94
CA GLY A 332 -9.32 -9.23 -2.75
C GLY A 332 -8.12 -9.74 -1.96
N ARG A 333 -8.39 -10.39 -0.81
CA ARG A 333 -7.37 -10.89 0.14
C ARG A 333 -6.41 -9.81 0.67
N GLN A 334 -6.88 -8.57 0.79
CA GLN A 334 -6.05 -7.44 1.22
C GLN A 334 -6.72 -6.72 2.39
N ALA A 335 -6.23 -7.01 3.60
CA ALA A 335 -6.73 -6.41 4.84
C ALA A 335 -6.69 -4.87 4.76
N GLY A 336 -7.75 -4.21 5.21
CA GLY A 336 -7.91 -2.76 5.17
C GLY A 336 -8.15 -2.14 3.78
N TYR A 337 -8.09 -2.93 2.70
CA TYR A 337 -8.26 -2.43 1.33
C TYR A 337 -9.39 -3.15 0.57
N SER A 338 -9.28 -4.44 0.28
CA SER A 338 -10.34 -5.16 -0.45
C SER A 338 -10.44 -6.60 0.02
N VAL A 339 -11.63 -6.99 0.47
CA VAL A 339 -11.91 -8.36 0.92
C VAL A 339 -12.28 -9.30 -0.23
N GLY A 340 -12.57 -8.76 -1.42
CA GLY A 340 -13.06 -9.53 -2.56
C GLY A 340 -14.55 -9.89 -2.45
N LEU A 341 -15.05 -10.66 -3.41
CA LEU A 341 -16.44 -11.08 -3.48
C LEU A 341 -16.58 -12.61 -3.52
N SER A 342 -17.67 -13.10 -2.95
CA SER A 342 -18.15 -14.44 -3.30
C SER A 342 -18.57 -14.47 -4.77
N GLN A 343 -18.57 -15.64 -5.39
CA GLN A 343 -19.04 -15.77 -6.77
C GLN A 343 -20.51 -15.37 -6.92
N LEU A 344 -21.34 -15.61 -5.90
CA LEU A 344 -22.73 -15.19 -5.87
C LEU A 344 -22.88 -13.66 -5.83
N ASP A 345 -22.10 -12.97 -5.01
CA ASP A 345 -22.16 -11.50 -4.95
C ASP A 345 -21.67 -10.87 -6.25
N LEU A 346 -20.64 -11.47 -6.87
CA LEU A 346 -20.17 -11.09 -8.21
C LEU A 346 -21.27 -11.25 -9.26
N ALA A 347 -21.98 -12.38 -9.27
CA ALA A 347 -23.08 -12.64 -10.20
C ALA A 347 -24.22 -11.64 -9.99
N LYS A 348 -24.61 -11.36 -8.75
CA LYS A 348 -25.64 -10.37 -8.41
C LYS A 348 -25.22 -8.96 -8.86
N GLU A 349 -23.95 -8.61 -8.70
CA GLU A 349 -23.43 -7.32 -9.15
C GLU A 349 -23.51 -7.17 -10.68
N LEU A 350 -23.07 -8.18 -11.43
CA LEU A 350 -23.16 -8.14 -12.90
C LEU A 350 -24.62 -8.11 -13.39
N LEU A 351 -25.51 -8.84 -12.72
CA LEU A 351 -26.94 -8.80 -13.01
C LEU A 351 -27.51 -7.39 -12.77
N ARG A 352 -27.14 -6.76 -11.65
CA ARG A 352 -27.53 -5.37 -11.32
C ARG A 352 -27.05 -4.36 -12.35
N GLN A 353 -25.88 -4.58 -12.95
CA GLN A 353 -25.35 -3.76 -14.04
C GLN A 353 -26.01 -4.02 -15.41
N GLY A 354 -27.01 -4.92 -15.47
CA GLY A 354 -27.82 -5.18 -16.65
C GLY A 354 -27.29 -6.30 -17.55
N CYS A 355 -26.34 -7.11 -17.08
CA CYS A 355 -25.85 -8.27 -17.84
C CYS A 355 -26.96 -9.32 -17.95
N VAL A 356 -27.22 -9.76 -19.18
CA VAL A 356 -28.14 -10.87 -19.47
C VAL A 356 -27.43 -12.21 -19.62
N THR A 357 -26.12 -12.18 -19.85
CA THR A 357 -25.22 -13.33 -19.76
C THR A 357 -23.98 -12.92 -19.01
N ALA A 358 -23.47 -13.75 -18.11
CA ALA A 358 -22.21 -13.50 -17.43
C ALA A 358 -21.50 -14.80 -17.07
N VAL A 359 -20.18 -14.79 -17.16
CA VAL A 359 -19.30 -15.93 -16.87
C VAL A 359 -18.25 -15.53 -15.85
N ASN A 360 -17.91 -16.47 -14.98
CA ASN A 360 -16.74 -16.36 -14.12
C ASN A 360 -15.47 -16.66 -14.94
N LEU A 361 -14.43 -15.85 -14.76
CA LEU A 361 -13.10 -16.09 -15.30
C LEU A 361 -12.17 -16.55 -14.17
N ASP A 362 -10.92 -16.89 -14.49
CA ASP A 362 -9.95 -17.26 -13.47
C ASP A 362 -9.76 -16.13 -12.44
N GLY A 363 -9.68 -16.49 -11.16
CA GLY A 363 -9.76 -15.56 -10.04
C GLY A 363 -8.54 -15.58 -9.14
N GLY A 364 -8.71 -15.12 -7.90
CA GLY A 364 -7.70 -15.23 -6.87
C GLY A 364 -6.42 -14.46 -7.21
N GLY A 365 -5.29 -15.16 -7.27
CA GLY A 365 -4.01 -14.52 -7.60
C GLY A 365 -3.88 -14.11 -9.07
N SER A 366 -4.75 -14.61 -9.93
CA SER A 366 -4.76 -14.36 -11.37
C SER A 366 -5.49 -13.08 -11.75
N THR A 367 -6.41 -12.60 -10.89
CA THR A 367 -7.18 -11.38 -11.14
C THR A 367 -6.27 -10.17 -11.31
N ALA A 368 -6.29 -9.62 -12.52
CA ALA A 368 -5.56 -8.41 -12.87
C ALA A 368 -6.28 -7.68 -14.02
N LEU A 369 -6.29 -6.35 -13.94
CA LEU A 369 -6.80 -5.46 -14.99
C LEU A 369 -5.77 -4.39 -15.33
N SER A 370 -5.44 -4.29 -16.61
CA SER A 370 -4.56 -3.25 -17.18
C SER A 370 -5.37 -2.29 -18.05
N LEU A 371 -5.00 -1.01 -18.07
CA LEU A 371 -5.70 0.05 -18.80
C LEU A 371 -4.73 1.14 -19.26
N TRP A 372 -4.91 1.64 -20.47
CA TRP A 372 -4.33 2.89 -20.92
C TRP A 372 -5.18 4.05 -20.44
N VAL A 373 -4.83 4.57 -19.26
CA VAL A 373 -5.48 5.76 -18.71
C VAL A 373 -5.14 6.97 -19.59
N PRO A 374 -6.14 7.75 -20.06
CA PRO A 374 -5.88 8.94 -20.88
C PRO A 374 -4.86 9.88 -20.24
N GLY A 375 -3.91 10.38 -21.03
CA GLY A 375 -2.81 11.25 -20.56
C GLY A 375 -1.57 10.50 -20.09
N GLN A 376 -1.63 9.17 -19.94
CA GLN A 376 -0.47 8.33 -19.64
C GLN A 376 0.23 7.84 -20.92
N ALA A 377 1.49 7.40 -20.79
CA ALA A 377 2.31 6.98 -21.93
C ALA A 377 1.89 5.62 -22.54
N GLY A 378 1.15 4.81 -21.80
CA GLY A 378 0.77 3.46 -22.22
C GLY A 378 -0.17 2.77 -21.23
N PRO A 379 -0.60 1.53 -21.54
CA PRO A 379 -1.35 0.71 -20.61
C PRO A 379 -0.53 0.36 -19.37
N ALA A 380 -1.18 0.42 -18.21
CA ALA A 380 -0.59 0.04 -16.94
C ALA A 380 -1.62 -0.70 -16.07
N LEU A 381 -1.10 -1.53 -15.16
CA LEU A 381 -1.89 -2.24 -14.16
C LEU A 381 -2.68 -1.25 -13.29
N GLN A 382 -4.01 -1.42 -13.22
CA GLN A 382 -4.90 -0.60 -12.40
C GLN A 382 -5.37 -1.33 -11.14
N SER A 383 -5.64 -2.63 -11.26
CA SER A 383 -5.98 -3.48 -10.11
C SER A 383 -4.78 -3.68 -9.19
N LYS A 384 -5.01 -4.06 -7.94
CA LYS A 384 -3.97 -4.44 -6.98
C LYS A 384 -3.96 -5.96 -6.77
N PRO A 385 -3.05 -6.73 -7.41
CA PRO A 385 -3.02 -8.18 -7.30
C PRO A 385 -2.83 -8.66 -5.86
N SER A 386 -3.55 -9.71 -5.48
CA SER A 386 -3.53 -10.25 -4.11
C SER A 386 -2.14 -10.72 -3.62
N GLY A 387 -1.25 -11.12 -4.53
CA GLY A 387 0.13 -11.51 -4.22
C GLY A 387 1.16 -10.36 -4.27
N GLY A 388 0.73 -9.10 -4.35
CA GLY A 388 1.60 -7.91 -4.47
C GLY A 388 2.19 -7.68 -5.87
N ARG A 389 2.07 -8.65 -6.78
CA ARG A 389 2.47 -8.57 -8.20
C ARG A 389 1.50 -9.38 -9.07
N PRO A 390 1.31 -9.02 -10.35
CA PRO A 390 0.44 -9.79 -11.24
C PRO A 390 1.02 -11.19 -11.48
N ARG A 391 0.20 -12.23 -11.31
CA ARG A 391 0.56 -13.61 -11.63
C ARG A 391 0.63 -13.81 -13.15
N GLY A 392 1.42 -14.78 -13.58
CA GLY A 392 1.35 -15.28 -14.95
C GLY A 392 0.07 -16.09 -15.18
N CYS A 393 -0.65 -15.83 -16.27
CA CYS A 393 -1.85 -16.56 -16.68
C CYS A 393 -1.68 -17.10 -18.09
N ALA A 394 -2.48 -18.11 -18.45
CA ALA A 394 -2.42 -18.75 -19.75
C ALA A 394 -2.95 -17.86 -20.88
N THR A 395 -4.00 -17.07 -20.63
CA THR A 395 -4.64 -16.23 -21.64
C THR A 395 -5.15 -14.90 -21.06
N TYR A 396 -5.27 -13.91 -21.93
CA TYR A 396 -5.83 -12.60 -21.63
C TYR A 396 -6.79 -12.14 -22.72
N LEU A 397 -7.88 -11.52 -22.28
CA LEU A 397 -8.77 -10.73 -23.13
C LEU A 397 -8.27 -9.29 -23.15
N MET A 398 -8.01 -8.78 -24.36
CA MET A 398 -7.53 -7.42 -24.56
C MET A 398 -8.52 -6.63 -25.40
N LEU A 399 -8.72 -5.36 -25.04
CA LEU A 399 -9.44 -4.39 -25.85
C LEU A 399 -8.40 -3.60 -26.64
N VAL A 400 -8.48 -3.66 -27.97
CA VAL A 400 -7.52 -3.01 -28.87
C VAL A 400 -8.24 -2.05 -29.81
N THR A 401 -7.51 -1.07 -30.34
CA THR A 401 -8.02 -0.16 -31.38
C THR A 401 -7.06 -0.09 -32.56
N ASP A 402 -7.61 0.19 -33.74
CA ASP A 402 -6.83 0.50 -34.93
C ASP A 402 -6.54 2.02 -35.03
N GLN A 403 -7.14 2.84 -34.15
CA GLN A 403 -6.90 4.29 -34.06
C GLN A 403 -5.49 4.58 -33.52
N ARG A 404 -4.58 4.99 -34.40
CA ARG A 404 -3.21 5.36 -34.01
C ARG A 404 -3.08 6.79 -33.46
N GLY A 405 -4.11 7.61 -33.66
CA GLY A 405 -4.14 9.02 -33.30
C GLY A 405 -3.63 9.93 -34.43
N SER A 406 -4.22 11.11 -34.54
CA SER A 406 -3.93 12.11 -35.56
C SER A 406 -2.64 12.89 -35.30
N GLY A 407 -2.09 12.83 -34.08
CA GLY A 407 -1.02 13.73 -33.65
C GLY A 407 -1.50 15.19 -33.44
N ILE A 408 -2.80 15.43 -33.51
CA ILE A 408 -3.42 16.73 -33.29
C ILE A 408 -4.15 16.69 -31.94
N PRO A 409 -3.88 17.63 -31.00
CA PRO A 409 -4.63 17.72 -29.76
C PRO A 409 -6.14 17.80 -29.99
N GLN A 410 -6.90 16.87 -29.42
CA GLN A 410 -8.38 16.81 -29.53
C GLN A 410 -9.09 17.08 -28.21
N ARG A 411 -8.52 16.63 -27.07
CA ARG A 411 -9.14 16.80 -25.75
C ARG A 411 -8.10 16.89 -24.63
N LEU A 412 -8.54 17.34 -23.46
CA LEU A 412 -7.76 17.33 -22.23
C LEU A 412 -8.04 16.05 -21.41
N ALA A 413 -6.99 15.47 -20.86
CA ALA A 413 -7.06 14.35 -19.93
C ALA A 413 -6.41 14.73 -18.60
N PRO A 414 -7.07 14.52 -17.45
CA PRO A 414 -6.50 14.87 -16.15
C PRO A 414 -5.41 13.86 -15.76
N SER A 415 -4.39 14.28 -15.01
CA SER A 415 -3.36 13.36 -14.50
C SER A 415 -3.87 12.40 -13.42
N GLU A 416 -5.00 12.74 -12.79
CA GLU A 416 -5.68 11.96 -11.77
C GLU A 416 -7.19 12.20 -11.86
N ASN A 417 -8.00 11.20 -11.50
CA ASN A 417 -9.45 11.27 -11.56
C ASN A 417 -10.06 10.57 -10.33
N GLY A 418 -11.24 11.01 -9.88
CA GLY A 418 -11.92 10.37 -8.74
C GLY A 418 -11.39 10.78 -7.37
N LEU A 419 -10.84 11.98 -7.25
CA LEU A 419 -10.38 12.54 -5.98
C LEU A 419 -11.54 12.68 -4.99
N ALA A 420 -11.30 12.45 -3.69
CA ALA A 420 -12.28 12.70 -2.65
C ALA A 420 -11.95 13.98 -1.87
N VAL A 421 -13.00 14.69 -1.43
CA VAL A 421 -12.89 15.91 -0.62
C VAL A 421 -14.04 15.98 0.39
N LEU A 422 -13.70 16.24 1.65
CA LEU A 422 -14.68 16.45 2.71
C LEU A 422 -15.39 17.79 2.51
N THR A 423 -16.69 17.85 2.78
CA THR A 423 -17.47 19.10 2.76
C THR A 423 -16.78 20.18 3.59
N GLY A 424 -16.70 21.40 3.05
CA GLY A 424 -16.02 22.53 3.70
C GLY A 424 -14.48 22.49 3.65
N SER A 425 -13.85 21.48 3.03
CA SER A 425 -12.41 21.46 2.74
C SER A 425 -12.13 21.78 1.26
N SER A 426 -10.85 21.83 0.91
CA SER A 426 -10.39 22.08 -0.45
C SER A 426 -9.31 21.08 -0.89
N LEU A 427 -9.13 20.94 -2.20
CA LEU A 427 -8.00 20.23 -2.78
C LEU A 427 -7.47 20.95 -4.01
N THR A 428 -6.21 20.69 -4.33
CA THR A 428 -5.61 21.18 -5.59
C THR A 428 -6.01 20.21 -6.70
N LEU A 429 -6.61 20.73 -7.77
CA LEU A 429 -6.99 19.93 -8.92
C LEU A 429 -5.74 19.46 -9.69
N PRO A 430 -5.79 18.25 -10.25
CA PRO A 430 -4.67 17.68 -10.99
C PRO A 430 -4.44 18.45 -12.28
N LYS A 431 -3.18 18.44 -12.76
CA LYS A 431 -2.83 18.99 -14.07
C LYS A 431 -3.54 18.20 -15.18
N ALA A 432 -3.56 18.77 -16.38
CA ALA A 432 -4.08 18.11 -17.58
C ALA A 432 -2.97 17.90 -18.63
N ALA A 433 -3.12 16.85 -19.42
CA ALA A 433 -2.39 16.63 -20.66
C ALA A 433 -3.33 16.79 -21.85
N ALA A 434 -2.83 17.35 -22.95
CA ALA A 434 -3.54 17.32 -24.22
C ALA A 434 -3.31 15.96 -24.89
N ILE A 435 -4.38 15.36 -25.43
CA ILE A 435 -4.32 14.08 -26.12
C ILE A 435 -5.09 14.10 -27.43
N ASP A 436 -4.69 13.24 -28.37
CA ASP A 436 -5.47 12.95 -29.57
C ASP A 436 -6.48 11.80 -29.35
N GLU A 437 -7.23 11.44 -30.40
CA GLU A 437 -8.21 10.35 -30.37
C GLU A 437 -7.58 8.96 -30.13
N GLY A 438 -6.26 8.82 -30.35
CA GLY A 438 -5.52 7.59 -30.10
C GLY A 438 -4.98 7.47 -28.66
N LEU A 439 -5.24 8.46 -27.78
CA LEU A 439 -4.66 8.60 -26.43
C LEU A 439 -3.17 9.01 -26.40
N ASN A 440 -2.59 9.47 -27.51
CA ASN A 440 -1.21 9.94 -27.48
C ASN A 440 -1.14 11.26 -26.68
N PRO A 441 -0.27 11.37 -25.67
CA PRO A 441 0.04 12.66 -25.05
C PRO A 441 0.76 13.57 -26.05
N LEU A 442 0.28 14.81 -26.16
CA LEU A 442 0.80 15.80 -27.10
C LEU A 442 1.18 17.09 -26.37
N SER A 443 2.18 17.79 -26.90
CA SER A 443 2.52 19.12 -26.42
C SER A 443 1.45 20.12 -26.87
N ALA A 444 0.93 20.89 -25.92
CA ALA A 444 0.00 21.99 -26.15
C ALA A 444 0.27 23.10 -25.14
N ASP A 445 -0.04 24.35 -25.51
CA ASP A 445 -0.02 25.46 -24.56
C ASP A 445 -1.25 25.36 -23.65
N LEU A 446 -1.00 25.05 -22.38
CA LEU A 446 -2.01 24.92 -21.33
C LEU A 446 -1.88 26.05 -20.28
N SER A 447 -1.21 27.16 -20.62
CA SER A 447 -1.00 28.28 -19.71
C SER A 447 -2.29 28.94 -19.22
N ASN A 448 -3.38 28.81 -20.00
CA ASN A 448 -4.71 29.31 -19.67
C ASN A 448 -5.68 28.22 -19.18
N LEU A 449 -5.17 27.11 -18.64
CA LEU A 449 -6.01 26.04 -18.11
C LEU A 449 -6.95 26.54 -17.01
N THR A 450 -8.25 26.37 -17.26
CA THR A 450 -9.33 26.73 -16.34
C THR A 450 -10.15 25.50 -15.99
N TYR A 451 -10.77 25.56 -14.81
CA TYR A 451 -11.60 24.50 -14.26
C TYR A 451 -12.97 25.08 -13.89
N THR A 452 -14.03 24.31 -14.03
CA THR A 452 -15.39 24.72 -13.69
C THR A 452 -16.16 23.56 -13.09
N SER A 453 -16.64 23.74 -11.85
CA SER A 453 -17.50 22.77 -11.15
C SER A 453 -18.90 22.70 -11.79
N SER A 454 -19.54 21.53 -11.74
CA SER A 454 -20.93 21.34 -12.16
C SER A 454 -21.96 21.75 -11.09
N GLY A 455 -21.50 22.14 -9.89
CA GLY A 455 -22.33 22.80 -8.87
C GLY A 455 -22.20 22.29 -7.43
N LEU A 456 -21.38 21.27 -7.16
CA LEU A 456 -21.15 20.78 -5.78
C LEU A 456 -19.96 21.48 -5.09
N GLY A 457 -19.25 22.36 -5.79
CA GLY A 457 -18.16 23.14 -5.25
C GLY A 457 -17.89 24.40 -6.06
N SER A 458 -16.76 25.03 -5.80
CA SER A 458 -16.26 26.16 -6.57
C SER A 458 -14.77 25.97 -6.86
N VAL A 459 -14.27 26.60 -7.93
CA VAL A 459 -12.86 26.48 -8.30
C VAL A 459 -12.25 27.87 -8.45
N THR A 460 -11.16 28.11 -7.71
CA THR A 460 -10.37 29.35 -7.79
C THR A 460 -8.90 29.00 -7.88
N GLY A 461 -8.19 29.48 -8.90
CA GLY A 461 -6.74 29.27 -9.04
C GLY A 461 -6.31 27.79 -9.12
N GLY A 462 -7.18 26.89 -9.61
CA GLY A 462 -6.92 25.44 -9.63
C GLY A 462 -7.21 24.72 -8.31
N THR A 463 -7.65 25.43 -7.27
CA THR A 463 -8.12 24.85 -6.01
C THR A 463 -9.63 24.65 -6.08
N TYR A 464 -10.07 23.41 -5.89
CA TYR A 464 -11.47 23.05 -5.73
C TYR A 464 -11.86 23.16 -4.25
N THR A 465 -12.90 23.93 -3.94
CA THR A 465 -13.48 24.05 -2.61
C THR A 465 -14.85 23.38 -2.60
N ALA A 466 -15.02 22.38 -1.75
CA ALA A 466 -16.25 21.60 -1.66
C ALA A 466 -17.38 22.39 -0.99
N GLY A 467 -18.58 22.29 -1.54
CA GLY A 467 -19.80 22.75 -0.89
C GLY A 467 -20.22 21.85 0.27
N HIS A 468 -21.48 21.97 0.70
CA HIS A 468 -22.04 21.22 1.84
C HIS A 468 -22.89 20.01 1.42
N THR A 469 -23.06 19.78 0.12
CA THR A 469 -23.87 18.67 -0.40
C THR A 469 -22.95 17.56 -0.88
N PRO A 470 -23.04 16.33 -0.29
CA PRO A 470 -22.25 15.20 -0.77
C PRO A 470 -22.75 14.73 -2.14
N GLY A 471 -21.84 14.19 -2.95
CA GLY A 471 -22.12 13.73 -4.30
C GLY A 471 -20.87 13.66 -5.16
N THR A 472 -21.04 13.40 -6.45
CA THR A 472 -19.93 13.42 -7.42
C THR A 472 -20.07 14.64 -8.30
N ASP A 473 -19.09 15.54 -8.22
CA ASP A 473 -19.00 16.72 -9.07
C ASP A 473 -18.23 16.38 -10.35
N THR A 474 -18.75 16.81 -11.50
CA THR A 474 -17.99 16.79 -12.75
C THR A 474 -17.34 18.15 -12.96
N VAL A 475 -16.01 18.19 -12.83
CA VAL A 475 -15.22 19.40 -13.05
C VAL A 475 -14.76 19.44 -14.50
N SER A 476 -15.27 20.39 -15.26
CA SER A 476 -14.86 20.64 -16.64
C SER A 476 -13.51 21.37 -16.69
N MET A 477 -12.65 20.99 -17.62
CA MET A 477 -11.35 21.62 -17.89
C MET A 477 -11.37 22.25 -19.27
N SER A 478 -10.77 23.43 -19.43
CA SER A 478 -10.59 24.05 -20.74
C SER A 478 -9.28 24.83 -20.87
N ALA A 479 -8.61 24.68 -22.01
CA ALA A 479 -7.37 25.37 -22.37
C ALA A 479 -7.17 25.35 -23.89
N GLY A 480 -6.76 26.46 -24.50
CA GLY A 480 -6.43 26.49 -25.94
C GLY A 480 -7.51 25.94 -26.91
N GLY A 481 -8.80 26.01 -26.54
CA GLY A 481 -9.91 25.43 -27.33
C GLY A 481 -10.14 23.92 -27.12
N LEU A 482 -9.29 23.26 -26.34
CA LEU A 482 -9.46 21.88 -25.89
C LEU A 482 -10.34 21.84 -24.64
N SER A 483 -11.11 20.75 -24.51
CA SER A 483 -11.93 20.49 -23.34
C SER A 483 -11.70 19.08 -22.79
N GLY A 484 -11.93 18.91 -21.50
CA GLY A 484 -11.95 17.61 -20.82
C GLY A 484 -12.71 17.71 -19.51
N SER A 485 -12.75 16.63 -18.74
CA SER A 485 -13.38 16.63 -17.43
C SER A 485 -12.72 15.62 -16.50
N LEU A 486 -12.87 15.87 -15.19
CA LEU A 486 -12.56 14.92 -14.13
C LEU A 486 -13.70 14.91 -13.11
N GLN A 487 -13.75 13.88 -12.26
CA GLN A 487 -14.71 13.73 -11.19
C GLN A 487 -14.05 13.96 -9.83
N VAL A 488 -14.75 14.71 -8.98
CA VAL A 488 -14.41 14.92 -7.57
C VAL A 488 -15.59 14.42 -6.72
N HIS A 489 -15.32 13.52 -5.79
CA HIS A 489 -16.29 13.00 -4.84
C HIS A 489 -16.32 13.89 -3.59
N VAL A 490 -17.38 14.69 -3.45
CA VAL A 490 -17.67 15.45 -2.24
C VAL A 490 -18.32 14.51 -1.23
N VAL A 491 -17.70 14.35 -0.06
CA VAL A 491 -18.18 13.47 1.01
C VAL A 491 -18.41 14.27 2.28
N ASP A 492 -19.38 13.88 3.09
CA ASP A 492 -19.71 14.52 4.37
C ASP A 492 -19.34 13.67 5.59
N LEU A 493 -18.88 12.44 5.35
CA LEU A 493 -18.39 11.51 6.35
C LEU A 493 -16.94 11.11 6.05
N LEU A 494 -16.23 10.72 7.11
CA LEU A 494 -14.95 10.01 7.03
C LEU A 494 -15.12 8.61 7.63
N THR A 495 -14.31 7.68 7.14
CA THR A 495 -14.14 6.34 7.72
C THR A 495 -13.01 6.35 8.73
N ASP A 496 -11.95 7.12 8.47
CA ASP A 496 -10.77 7.23 9.32
C ASP A 496 -10.33 8.70 9.45
N LEU A 497 -9.80 9.04 10.62
CA LEU A 497 -9.14 10.32 10.91
C LEU A 497 -7.80 10.00 11.57
N THR A 498 -6.76 10.68 11.11
CA THR A 498 -5.41 10.52 11.61
C THR A 498 -4.79 11.89 11.84
N VAL A 499 -4.32 12.10 13.06
CA VAL A 499 -3.60 13.29 13.51
C VAL A 499 -2.16 12.92 13.79
N ARG A 500 -1.23 13.74 13.33
CA ARG A 500 0.22 13.51 13.41
C ARG A 500 0.92 14.80 13.85
N GLN A 501 2.16 14.70 14.30
CA GLN A 501 3.03 15.87 14.40
C GLN A 501 3.52 16.23 13.00
N ALA A 502 3.66 17.52 12.69
CA ALA A 502 4.12 17.95 11.37
C ALA A 502 5.48 17.35 11.01
N GLY A 503 5.58 16.78 9.81
CA GLY A 503 6.76 16.05 9.33
C GLY A 503 6.92 14.63 9.93
N GLY A 504 6.00 14.18 10.78
CA GLY A 504 5.98 12.84 11.36
C GLY A 504 5.15 11.84 10.57
N THR A 505 5.50 10.56 10.65
CA THR A 505 4.76 9.47 9.97
C THR A 505 3.77 8.75 10.88
N GLU A 506 3.90 8.87 12.21
CA GLU A 506 3.08 8.12 13.17
C GLU A 506 1.84 8.90 13.60
N ALA A 507 0.75 8.17 13.85
CA ALA A 507 -0.45 8.73 14.45
C ALA A 507 -0.19 9.10 15.91
N LEU A 508 -0.57 10.30 16.31
CA LEU A 508 -0.43 10.78 17.69
C LEU A 508 -1.54 10.24 18.58
N ALA A 509 -1.16 9.54 19.65
CA ALA A 509 -2.05 9.17 20.75
C ALA A 509 -1.83 10.03 22.00
N ALA A 510 -0.62 10.57 22.18
CA ALA A 510 -0.27 11.41 23.32
C ALA A 510 0.82 12.44 22.97
N LEU A 511 0.87 13.52 23.76
CA LEU A 511 1.90 14.54 23.78
C LEU A 511 2.36 14.79 25.22
N THR A 512 3.67 14.86 25.42
CA THR A 512 4.28 15.28 26.69
C THR A 512 5.14 16.50 26.40
N LEU A 513 4.79 17.63 27.03
CA LEU A 513 5.28 18.96 26.65
C LEU A 513 5.76 19.74 27.86
N GLN A 514 6.75 20.59 27.66
CA GLN A 514 7.15 21.60 28.63
C GLN A 514 6.16 22.78 28.65
N PRO A 515 6.12 23.59 29.72
CA PRO A 515 5.21 24.72 29.79
C PRO A 515 5.53 25.72 28.69
N GLY A 516 4.50 26.13 27.95
CA GLY A 516 4.65 27.03 26.79
C GLY A 516 5.25 26.38 25.53
N GLU A 517 5.58 25.09 25.53
CA GLU A 517 6.06 24.39 24.34
C GLU A 517 4.99 24.37 23.24
N GLN A 518 5.43 24.50 21.98
CA GLN A 518 4.57 24.52 20.82
C GLN A 518 4.80 23.31 19.91
N VAL A 519 3.70 22.70 19.45
CA VAL A 519 3.71 21.56 18.53
C VAL A 519 2.77 21.84 17.37
N GLN A 520 3.29 21.78 16.15
CA GLN A 520 2.46 21.83 14.95
C GLN A 520 1.88 20.44 14.67
N LEU A 521 0.55 20.37 14.60
CA LEU A 521 -0.17 19.17 14.21
C LEU A 521 -0.52 19.20 12.72
N GLU A 522 -0.61 18.01 12.13
CA GLU A 522 -1.15 17.74 10.81
C GLU A 522 -2.34 16.79 10.94
N VAL A 523 -3.34 16.96 10.07
CA VAL A 523 -4.55 16.15 10.06
C VAL A 523 -4.79 15.61 8.66
N SER A 524 -5.17 14.34 8.60
CA SER A 524 -5.57 13.65 7.39
C SER A 524 -6.78 12.78 7.69
N GLY A 525 -7.66 12.61 6.71
CA GLY A 525 -8.83 11.75 6.87
C GLY A 525 -9.19 11.07 5.57
N SER A 526 -9.72 9.86 5.67
CA SER A 526 -10.11 9.05 4.52
C SER A 526 -11.60 8.71 4.54
N TYR A 527 -12.21 8.61 3.37
CA TYR A 527 -13.52 8.02 3.16
C TYR A 527 -13.35 6.75 2.34
N TRP A 528 -13.60 5.60 2.95
CA TRP A 528 -13.41 4.28 2.33
C TRP A 528 -12.04 4.14 1.65
N GLY A 529 -10.98 4.55 2.34
CA GLY A 529 -9.59 4.45 1.87
C GLY A 529 -9.18 5.47 0.81
N ARG A 530 -10.06 6.40 0.41
CA ARG A 530 -9.68 7.57 -0.41
C ARG A 530 -9.48 8.77 0.51
N GLU A 531 -8.34 9.44 0.40
CA GLU A 531 -8.05 10.64 1.18
C GLU A 531 -9.06 11.75 0.83
N ALA A 532 -9.77 12.25 1.84
CA ALA A 532 -10.82 13.24 1.71
C ALA A 532 -10.56 14.52 2.53
N LEU A 533 -9.79 14.43 3.62
CA LEU A 533 -9.43 15.56 4.46
C LEU A 533 -7.91 15.76 4.46
N ARG A 534 -7.46 16.99 4.22
CA ARG A 534 -6.04 17.37 4.08
C ARG A 534 -5.62 18.57 4.92
N ASP A 535 -6.58 19.25 5.54
CA ASP A 535 -6.36 20.49 6.27
C ASP A 535 -7.30 20.60 7.48
N PHE A 536 -7.06 21.61 8.32
CA PHE A 536 -7.86 21.88 9.51
C PHE A 536 -9.17 22.64 9.23
N GLY A 537 -9.45 23.03 7.97
CA GLY A 537 -10.58 23.87 7.61
C GLY A 537 -11.92 23.39 8.18
N PRO A 538 -12.32 22.12 7.97
CA PRO A 538 -13.56 21.57 8.50
C PRO A 538 -13.39 20.87 9.86
N VAL A 539 -12.26 21.03 10.55
CA VAL A 539 -11.94 20.29 11.79
C VAL A 539 -12.41 21.08 13.02
N ILE A 540 -13.23 20.42 13.84
CA ILE A 540 -13.64 20.93 15.15
C ILE A 540 -12.56 20.55 16.16
N LEU A 541 -12.03 21.55 16.87
CA LEU A 541 -10.96 21.39 17.85
C LEU A 541 -11.49 21.68 19.25
N THR A 542 -11.28 20.75 20.19
CA THR A 542 -11.60 20.93 21.61
C THR A 542 -10.38 20.62 22.45
N VAL A 543 -10.04 21.50 23.40
CA VAL A 543 -8.99 21.26 24.40
C VAL A 543 -9.64 21.15 25.78
N GLN A 544 -9.32 20.08 26.51
CA GLN A 544 -9.83 19.82 27.85
C GLN A 544 -8.68 19.77 28.87
N GLY A 545 -8.98 20.08 30.13
CA GLY A 545 -8.00 20.01 31.23
C GLY A 545 -7.09 21.21 31.38
N GLY A 546 -7.32 22.30 30.63
CA GLY A 546 -6.52 23.54 30.76
C GLY A 546 -5.05 23.39 30.33
N VAL A 547 -4.72 22.32 29.62
CA VAL A 547 -3.35 21.95 29.22
C VAL A 547 -2.76 22.78 28.09
N GLY A 548 -3.53 23.69 27.49
CA GLY A 548 -3.01 24.57 26.44
C GLY A 548 -4.11 25.17 25.57
N SER A 549 -3.70 25.67 24.41
CA SER A 549 -4.59 26.21 23.37
C SER A 549 -4.14 25.73 22.00
N ILE A 550 -5.08 25.59 21.06
CA ILE A 550 -4.79 25.20 19.67
C ILE A 550 -5.39 26.21 18.70
N THR A 551 -4.61 26.58 17.69
CA THR A 551 -5.07 27.45 16.60
C THR A 551 -5.87 26.65 15.56
N GLY A 552 -6.67 27.33 14.74
CA GLY A 552 -7.37 26.72 13.61
C GLY A 552 -6.46 26.15 12.52
N GLY A 553 -5.16 26.44 12.56
CA GLY A 553 -4.14 25.83 11.69
C GLY A 553 -3.39 24.65 12.32
N GLY A 554 -3.81 24.16 13.48
CA GLY A 554 -3.22 22.99 14.14
C GLY A 554 -2.00 23.25 15.03
N LEU A 555 -1.58 24.50 15.23
CA LEU A 555 -0.51 24.82 16.18
C LEU A 555 -1.05 24.73 17.62
N PHE A 556 -0.61 23.73 18.38
CA PHE A 556 -0.89 23.60 19.81
C PHE A 556 0.20 24.30 20.63
N THR A 557 -0.19 25.08 21.64
CA THR A 557 0.69 25.71 22.63
C THR A 557 0.32 25.21 24.02
N ALA A 558 1.26 24.54 24.69
CA ALA A 558 1.09 24.02 26.05
C ALA A 558 0.88 25.15 27.06
N SER A 559 0.12 24.85 28.12
CA SER A 559 -0.13 25.79 29.21
C SER A 559 1.17 26.14 29.95
N GLN A 560 1.19 27.29 30.64
CA GLN A 560 2.33 27.70 31.48
C GLN A 560 2.38 26.95 32.83
N THR A 561 1.32 26.21 33.16
CA THR A 561 1.20 25.41 34.37
C THR A 561 1.12 23.92 34.03
N GLY A 562 1.67 23.09 34.90
CA GLY A 562 1.63 21.64 34.75
C GLY A 562 0.22 21.10 34.91
N GLY A 563 -0.07 19.99 34.21
CA GLY A 563 -1.39 19.37 34.23
C GLY A 563 -1.56 18.32 33.15
N SER A 564 -2.69 17.60 33.20
CA SER A 564 -3.08 16.62 32.20
C SER A 564 -4.46 16.95 31.63
N GLY A 565 -4.65 16.58 30.37
CA GLY A 565 -5.81 16.96 29.59
C GLY A 565 -5.76 16.32 28.21
N SER A 566 -6.50 16.88 27.26
CA SER A 566 -6.57 16.30 25.92
C SER A 566 -6.86 17.33 24.85
N ILE A 567 -6.50 16.98 23.62
CA ILE A 567 -6.95 17.63 22.39
C ILE A 567 -7.83 16.63 21.65
N THR A 568 -9.08 16.99 21.40
CA THR A 568 -10.00 16.20 20.56
C THR A 568 -10.18 16.93 19.23
N LEU A 569 -9.92 16.22 18.14
CA LEU A 569 -10.11 16.67 16.77
C LEU A 569 -11.26 15.86 16.16
N SER A 570 -12.26 16.56 15.62
CA SER A 570 -13.46 15.92 15.04
C SER A 570 -13.74 16.46 13.64
N ALA A 571 -13.95 15.57 12.67
CA ALA A 571 -14.31 15.91 11.29
C ALA A 571 -15.08 14.76 10.66
N GLY A 572 -16.07 15.05 9.80
CA GLY A 572 -16.81 14.02 9.06
C GLY A 572 -17.40 12.89 9.91
N GLY A 573 -17.86 13.20 11.12
CA GLY A 573 -18.48 12.22 12.04
C GLY A 573 -17.51 11.31 12.82
N VAL A 574 -16.19 11.43 12.61
CA VAL A 574 -15.16 10.70 13.38
C VAL A 574 -14.38 11.66 14.27
N SER A 575 -13.75 11.13 15.31
CA SER A 575 -12.95 11.92 16.25
C SER A 575 -11.71 11.16 16.69
N GLN A 576 -10.61 11.90 16.86
CA GLN A 576 -9.38 11.41 17.47
C GLN A 576 -9.05 12.26 18.69
N THR A 577 -8.72 11.60 19.81
CA THR A 577 -8.33 12.28 21.04
C THR A 577 -6.86 11.98 21.35
N ILE A 578 -6.09 13.05 21.54
CA ILE A 578 -4.68 13.01 21.93
C ILE A 578 -4.60 13.39 23.40
N SER A 579 -4.03 12.51 24.22
CA SER A 579 -3.76 12.82 25.63
C SER A 579 -2.60 13.81 25.73
N VAL A 580 -2.72 14.87 26.51
CA VAL A 580 -1.66 15.87 26.69
C VAL A 580 -1.25 15.94 28.15
N SER A 581 0.06 15.90 28.39
CA SER A 581 0.68 16.14 29.70
C SER A 581 1.66 17.30 29.60
N VAL A 582 1.49 18.33 30.43
CA VAL A 582 2.40 19.48 30.53
C VAL A 582 3.18 19.40 31.84
N SER A 583 4.51 19.48 31.76
CA SER A 583 5.37 19.35 32.94
C SER A 583 5.67 20.69 33.62
N GLY A 584 5.11 21.01 34.80
CA GLY A 584 5.74 21.99 35.71
C GLY A 584 4.85 22.79 36.67
N GLY A 585 5.18 22.75 37.97
CA GLY A 585 4.70 23.74 38.95
C GLY A 585 4.46 23.29 40.40
N GLY A 586 5.29 22.40 40.97
CA GLY A 586 5.29 22.10 42.41
C GLY A 586 5.02 20.64 42.78
N THR A 587 6.07 19.98 43.27
CA THR A 587 6.10 18.70 44.01
C THR A 587 5.58 17.44 43.31
N SER A 588 6.28 16.99 42.28
CA SER A 588 6.83 15.62 42.22
C SER A 588 7.79 15.55 41.03
N GLU A 589 9.09 15.54 41.27
CA GLU A 589 10.11 15.57 40.21
C GLU A 589 10.12 14.31 39.32
N TRP A 590 9.34 13.26 39.62
CA TRP A 590 9.40 11.97 38.89
C TRP A 590 8.01 11.34 38.73
N THR A 591 7.75 10.68 37.60
CA THR A 591 6.51 9.89 37.32
C THR A 591 6.25 8.85 38.41
N HIS A 592 7.31 8.21 38.90
CA HIS A 592 7.27 7.24 39.98
C HIS A 592 8.32 7.57 41.05
N LEU A 593 7.89 7.88 42.27
CA LEU A 593 8.75 8.25 43.40
C LEU A 593 9.63 7.08 43.90
N ASP A 594 9.23 5.85 43.60
CA ASP A 594 9.96 4.62 43.90
C ASP A 594 10.73 4.09 42.69
N VAL A 595 10.87 4.83 41.60
CA VAL A 595 11.81 4.49 40.52
C VAL A 595 12.43 5.80 40.06
N THR A 596 13.40 6.27 40.83
CA THR A 596 14.17 7.49 40.54
C THR A 596 15.15 7.24 39.37
N PRO A 597 15.63 8.30 38.68
CA PRO A 597 16.53 8.15 37.53
C PRO A 597 17.81 7.34 37.77
N ASP A 598 18.32 7.34 39.00
CA ASP A 598 19.48 6.57 39.44
C ASP A 598 19.18 5.08 39.71
N HIS A 599 17.91 4.68 39.71
CA HIS A 599 17.50 3.29 39.86
C HIS A 599 17.79 2.49 38.58
N TRP A 600 18.40 1.31 38.71
CA TRP A 600 18.83 0.47 37.58
C TRP A 600 17.70 0.10 36.60
N SER A 601 16.45 0.10 37.06
CA SER A 601 15.27 -0.24 36.24
C SER A 601 14.58 0.98 35.64
N TYR A 602 15.05 2.21 35.91
CA TYR A 602 14.37 3.45 35.54
C TYR A 602 14.01 3.50 34.05
N GLN A 603 15.01 3.30 33.19
CA GLN A 603 14.81 3.33 31.74
C GLN A 603 13.78 2.30 31.27
N ALA A 604 13.83 1.08 31.82
CA ALA A 604 12.91 0.02 31.44
C ALA A 604 11.48 0.29 31.92
N VAL A 605 11.32 0.85 33.12
CA VAL A 605 10.02 1.23 33.67
C VAL A 605 9.40 2.36 32.86
N GLU A 606 10.15 3.43 32.57
CA GLU A 606 9.65 4.54 31.75
C GLU A 606 9.32 4.10 30.32
N TYR A 607 10.14 3.23 29.72
CA TYR A 607 9.87 2.66 28.40
C TYR A 607 8.55 1.88 28.38
N CYS A 608 8.33 1.01 29.37
CA CYS A 608 7.12 0.19 29.41
C CYS A 608 5.88 1.03 29.78
N TYR A 609 6.03 2.00 30.69
CA TYR A 609 4.95 2.86 31.13
C TYR A 609 4.48 3.80 30.01
N SER A 610 5.40 4.50 29.34
CA SER A 610 5.09 5.44 28.24
C SER A 610 4.43 4.77 27.03
N ARG A 611 4.67 3.47 26.82
CA ARG A 611 4.06 2.67 25.74
C ARG A 611 2.79 1.93 26.17
N GLY A 612 2.30 2.15 27.39
CA GLY A 612 1.09 1.49 27.91
C GLY A 612 1.26 -0.02 28.13
N ILE A 613 2.49 -0.52 28.23
CA ILE A 613 2.82 -1.93 28.48
C ILE A 613 2.53 -2.29 29.94
N CYS A 614 2.85 -1.39 30.86
CA CYS A 614 2.51 -1.50 32.29
C CYS A 614 1.95 -0.18 32.85
N SER A 615 1.32 -0.27 34.03
CA SER A 615 0.87 0.87 34.83
C SER A 615 1.52 0.85 36.20
N GLY A 616 1.57 1.97 36.92
CA GLY A 616 1.94 2.00 38.34
C GLY A 616 0.90 1.34 39.24
N ILE A 617 1.27 1.08 40.50
CA ILE A 617 0.33 0.65 41.56
C ILE A 617 -0.45 1.83 42.15
N SER A 618 0.03 3.05 41.90
CA SER A 618 -0.66 4.31 42.17
C SER A 618 -0.15 5.37 41.18
N PRO A 619 -0.73 6.59 41.16
CA PRO A 619 -0.25 7.66 40.30
C PRO A 619 1.23 8.04 40.51
N THR A 620 1.80 7.73 41.67
CA THR A 620 3.17 8.15 42.05
C THR A 620 4.08 6.99 42.41
N LEU A 621 3.61 5.73 42.36
CA LEU A 621 4.42 4.56 42.69
C LEU A 621 4.27 3.48 41.62
N PHE A 622 5.40 2.94 41.16
CA PHE A 622 5.46 1.81 40.26
C PHE A 622 5.28 0.47 40.99
N GLY A 623 5.71 0.40 42.24
CA GLY A 623 5.79 -0.83 43.03
C GLY A 623 6.99 -1.69 42.62
N ARG A 624 8.16 -1.09 42.39
CA ARG A 624 9.33 -1.77 41.75
C ARG A 624 9.69 -3.13 42.35
N ASP A 625 9.62 -3.25 43.66
CA ASP A 625 10.05 -4.43 44.43
C ASP A 625 8.89 -5.40 44.73
N LEU A 626 7.67 -5.10 44.29
CA LEU A 626 6.53 -5.98 44.54
C LEU A 626 6.61 -7.23 43.66
N PRO A 627 6.23 -8.40 44.22
CA PRO A 627 6.17 -9.64 43.46
C PRO A 627 5.12 -9.53 42.34
N LEU A 628 5.43 -10.12 41.19
CA LEU A 628 4.54 -10.11 40.03
C LEU A 628 3.68 -11.38 39.98
N SER A 629 2.36 -11.20 39.79
CA SER A 629 1.44 -12.30 39.58
C SER A 629 1.58 -12.90 38.17
N ARG A 630 1.20 -14.16 38.00
CA ARG A 630 1.16 -14.82 36.69
C ARG A 630 0.23 -14.11 35.70
N ALA A 631 -0.90 -13.56 36.19
CA ALA A 631 -1.82 -12.79 35.37
C ALA A 631 -1.19 -11.49 34.86
N ASP A 632 -0.55 -10.71 35.74
CA ASP A 632 0.06 -9.43 35.37
C ASP A 632 1.23 -9.61 34.40
N PHE A 633 1.98 -10.71 34.53
CA PHE A 633 3.02 -11.07 33.57
C PHE A 633 2.44 -11.22 32.15
N VAL A 634 1.35 -11.96 32.00
CA VAL A 634 0.69 -12.18 30.71
C VAL A 634 0.03 -10.91 30.17
N VAL A 635 -0.56 -10.09 31.05
CA VAL A 635 -1.12 -8.78 30.67
C VAL A 635 -0.03 -7.87 30.09
N MET A 636 1.16 -7.83 30.68
CA MET A 636 2.27 -7.03 30.16
C MET A 636 2.73 -7.52 28.78
N LEU A 637 2.78 -8.84 28.53
CA LEU A 637 3.07 -9.38 27.18
C LEU A 637 1.98 -9.02 26.16
N HIS A 638 0.70 -9.12 26.55
CA HIS A 638 -0.44 -8.80 25.69
C HIS A 638 -0.46 -7.31 25.31
N ASN A 639 -0.18 -6.43 26.27
CA ASN A 639 -0.07 -5.00 26.03
C ASN A 639 1.09 -4.66 25.08
N ALA A 640 2.24 -5.33 25.24
CA ALA A 640 3.39 -5.17 24.36
C ALA A 640 3.09 -5.54 22.89
N MET A 641 2.10 -6.39 22.65
CA MET A 641 1.63 -6.78 21.30
C MET A 641 0.47 -5.93 20.76
N GLY A 642 0.10 -4.84 21.45
CA GLY A 642 -1.00 -3.97 21.03
C GLY A 642 -2.39 -4.50 21.37
N LYS A 643 -2.50 -5.36 22.40
CA LYS A 643 -3.77 -5.92 22.92
C LYS A 643 -4.63 -6.64 21.85
N PRO A 644 -4.08 -7.58 21.08
CA PRO A 644 -4.82 -8.33 20.06
C PRO A 644 -6.02 -9.10 20.67
N ALA A 645 -7.12 -9.17 19.92
CA ALA A 645 -8.30 -9.94 20.33
C ALA A 645 -8.06 -11.45 20.17
N ALA A 646 -8.55 -12.25 21.12
CA ALA A 646 -8.60 -13.70 21.02
C ALA A 646 -9.90 -14.14 20.30
N SER A 647 -9.85 -15.25 19.56
CA SER A 647 -11.03 -15.80 18.86
C SER A 647 -11.99 -16.54 19.79
N ARG A 648 -11.55 -16.88 21.02
CA ARG A 648 -12.31 -17.62 22.03
C ARG A 648 -11.95 -17.12 23.43
N LEU A 649 -12.83 -17.41 24.40
CA LEU A 649 -12.53 -17.20 25.83
C LEU A 649 -11.54 -18.25 26.34
N SER A 650 -10.89 -17.96 27.47
CA SER A 650 -10.02 -18.93 28.14
C SER A 650 -10.81 -20.15 28.64
N SER A 651 -10.19 -21.33 28.60
CA SER A 651 -10.80 -22.56 29.12
C SER A 651 -10.48 -22.84 30.59
N PHE A 652 -9.64 -22.04 31.25
CA PHE A 652 -9.24 -22.25 32.64
C PHE A 652 -10.38 -21.90 33.61
N GLN A 653 -10.68 -22.79 34.57
CA GLN A 653 -11.83 -22.63 35.48
C GLN A 653 -11.66 -21.48 36.48
N ASP A 654 -10.42 -21.11 36.78
CA ASP A 654 -10.05 -20.03 37.71
C ASP A 654 -9.81 -18.68 36.99
N VAL A 655 -10.23 -18.57 35.72
CA VAL A 655 -10.18 -17.33 34.93
C VAL A 655 -11.60 -16.90 34.56
N PRO A 656 -12.25 -16.07 35.40
CA PRO A 656 -13.59 -15.54 35.09
C PRO A 656 -13.56 -14.65 33.84
N PRO A 657 -14.55 -14.73 32.93
CA PRO A 657 -14.60 -13.93 31.70
C PRO A 657 -14.52 -12.41 31.91
N GLU A 658 -14.99 -11.92 33.05
CA GLU A 658 -15.02 -10.51 33.46
C GLU A 658 -13.73 -10.03 34.14
N ALA A 659 -12.78 -10.93 34.43
CA ALA A 659 -11.52 -10.53 35.05
C ALA A 659 -10.67 -9.67 34.09
N TYR A 660 -9.99 -8.66 34.61
CA TYR A 660 -9.19 -7.72 33.79
C TYR A 660 -8.11 -8.42 32.94
N TYR A 661 -7.62 -9.58 33.40
CA TYR A 661 -6.61 -10.40 32.73
C TYR A 661 -7.20 -11.45 31.77
N ALA A 662 -8.53 -11.63 31.73
CA ALA A 662 -9.16 -12.67 30.94
C ALA A 662 -8.88 -12.57 29.42
N PRO A 663 -8.92 -11.37 28.79
CA PRO A 663 -8.57 -11.24 27.37
C PRO A 663 -7.11 -11.61 27.09
N ALA A 664 -6.20 -11.21 27.98
CA ALA A 664 -4.77 -11.48 27.84
C ALA A 664 -4.45 -12.98 28.00
N ILE A 665 -5.09 -13.65 28.96
CA ILE A 665 -4.93 -15.10 29.16
C ILE A 665 -5.56 -15.89 28.01
N ALA A 666 -6.73 -15.47 27.50
CA ALA A 666 -7.36 -16.11 26.35
C ALA A 666 -6.47 -16.03 25.10
N TRP A 667 -5.91 -14.85 24.83
CA TRP A 667 -4.94 -14.64 23.76
C TRP A 667 -3.68 -15.49 23.94
N ALA A 668 -3.11 -15.50 25.14
CA ALA A 668 -1.92 -16.28 25.44
C ALA A 668 -2.17 -17.79 25.36
N GLN A 669 -3.37 -18.25 25.69
CA GLN A 669 -3.77 -19.65 25.55
C GLN A 669 -3.92 -20.05 24.07
N GLU A 670 -4.54 -19.19 23.26
CA GLU A 670 -4.71 -19.41 21.81
C GLU A 670 -3.37 -19.53 21.07
N LEU A 671 -2.37 -18.74 21.49
CA LEU A 671 -1.01 -18.77 20.93
C LEU A 671 -0.09 -19.84 21.56
N GLY A 672 -0.59 -20.64 22.51
CA GLY A 672 0.22 -21.63 23.21
C GLY A 672 1.30 -21.05 24.14
N LEU A 673 1.22 -19.75 24.46
CA LEU A 673 2.13 -19.08 25.41
C LEU A 673 1.85 -19.54 26.84
N ALA A 674 0.57 -19.59 27.23
CA ALA A 674 0.14 -19.95 28.58
C ALA A 674 -0.31 -21.43 28.64
N SER A 675 0.45 -22.26 29.37
CA SER A 675 0.00 -23.57 29.83
C SER A 675 -0.44 -23.48 31.29
N GLY A 676 -1.60 -24.07 31.61
CA GLY A 676 -2.11 -24.14 32.98
C GLY A 676 -1.17 -24.91 33.92
N VAL A 677 -1.45 -24.85 35.22
CA VAL A 677 -0.67 -25.53 36.27
C VAL A 677 -1.15 -26.96 36.56
N GLY A 678 -2.10 -27.47 35.78
CA GLY A 678 -2.80 -28.74 35.99
C GLY A 678 -4.29 -28.53 36.23
N GLU A 679 -5.09 -29.60 36.15
CA GLU A 679 -6.52 -29.62 36.51
C GLU A 679 -7.35 -28.45 35.93
N ASN A 680 -7.06 -28.06 34.69
CA ASN A 680 -7.70 -26.95 33.98
C ASN A 680 -7.66 -25.59 34.73
N THR A 681 -6.56 -25.33 35.46
CA THR A 681 -6.34 -24.13 36.29
C THR A 681 -5.10 -23.35 35.80
N PHE A 682 -5.14 -22.01 35.84
CA PHE A 682 -4.02 -21.13 35.45
C PHE A 682 -3.21 -20.58 36.64
N ALA A 683 -3.85 -20.44 37.80
CA ALA A 683 -3.38 -19.76 39.02
C ALA A 683 -3.02 -18.28 38.81
N PRO A 684 -3.97 -17.40 38.42
CA PRO A 684 -3.70 -16.02 38.01
C PRO A 684 -3.07 -15.15 39.10
N THR A 685 -3.44 -15.38 40.37
CA THR A 685 -2.95 -14.60 41.53
C THR A 685 -1.67 -15.14 42.13
N ALA A 686 -1.19 -16.32 41.71
CA ALA A 686 0.06 -16.87 42.20
C ALA A 686 1.25 -16.07 41.64
N ASN A 687 2.25 -15.86 42.48
CA ASN A 687 3.49 -15.21 42.08
C ASN A 687 4.24 -16.07 41.04
N ILE A 688 4.74 -15.45 39.98
CA ILE A 688 5.50 -16.14 38.96
C ILE A 688 6.96 -16.35 39.42
N SER A 689 7.47 -17.58 39.28
CA SER A 689 8.89 -17.84 39.51
C SER A 689 9.75 -17.37 38.34
N ARG A 690 11.04 -17.11 38.57
CA ARG A 690 11.97 -16.67 37.52
C ARG A 690 12.08 -17.69 36.39
N GLU A 691 12.18 -18.98 36.69
CA GLU A 691 12.22 -20.03 35.66
C GLU A 691 10.93 -20.09 34.80
N GLN A 692 9.77 -19.81 35.40
CA GLN A 692 8.49 -19.76 34.68
C GLN A 692 8.43 -18.51 33.79
N ALA A 693 8.83 -17.35 34.31
CA ALA A 693 8.90 -16.10 33.57
C ALA A 693 9.84 -16.20 32.36
N PHE A 694 11.02 -16.79 32.55
CA PHE A 694 12.00 -17.03 31.49
C PHE A 694 11.46 -17.98 30.41
N SER A 695 10.75 -19.04 30.81
CA SER A 695 10.11 -19.97 29.87
C SER A 695 9.01 -19.30 29.03
N LEU A 696 8.19 -18.43 29.64
CA LEU A 696 7.16 -17.69 28.93
C LEU A 696 7.75 -16.63 28.00
N LEU A 697 8.75 -15.88 28.46
CA LEU A 697 9.41 -14.86 27.66
C LEU A 697 10.12 -15.46 26.44
N TYR A 698 10.79 -16.61 26.61
CA TYR A 698 11.41 -17.34 25.51
C TYR A 698 10.39 -17.70 24.40
N ARG A 699 9.18 -18.16 24.77
CA ARG A 699 8.11 -18.44 23.79
C ARG A 699 7.50 -17.17 23.18
N PHE A 700 7.56 -16.06 23.90
CA PHE A 700 7.05 -14.77 23.44
C PHE A 700 7.93 -14.14 22.35
N LEU A 701 9.25 -14.28 22.43
CA LEU A 701 10.21 -13.69 21.48
C LEU A 701 9.81 -13.86 20.00
N PRO A 702 9.54 -15.08 19.47
CA PRO A 702 9.18 -15.24 18.06
C PRO A 702 7.85 -14.56 17.69
N LEU A 703 6.91 -14.43 18.62
CA LEU A 703 5.64 -13.71 18.38
C LEU A 703 5.86 -12.21 18.26
N ALA A 704 6.85 -11.67 18.96
CA ALA A 704 7.29 -10.28 18.86
C ALA A 704 8.25 -10.04 17.67
N GLY A 705 8.42 -11.03 16.77
CA GLY A 705 9.34 -10.94 15.63
C GLY A 705 10.82 -11.01 16.02
N LYS A 706 11.13 -11.51 17.23
CA LYS A 706 12.50 -11.64 17.76
C LYS A 706 12.91 -13.11 17.72
N TYR A 707 13.93 -13.44 16.91
CA TYR A 707 14.40 -14.82 16.75
C TYR A 707 15.73 -15.01 17.47
N CYS A 708 15.80 -15.98 18.38
CA CYS A 708 17.01 -16.39 19.10
C CYS A 708 17.23 -17.88 18.86
N ALA A 709 18.46 -18.27 18.51
CA ALA A 709 18.85 -19.68 18.54
C ALA A 709 18.95 -20.18 19.99
N ASP A 710 18.60 -21.45 20.21
CA ASP A 710 18.64 -22.07 21.54
C ASP A 710 20.05 -22.04 22.15
N GLY A 711 20.13 -21.53 23.38
CA GLY A 711 21.36 -21.52 24.18
C GLY A 711 21.66 -22.88 24.81
N GLY A 712 22.93 -23.28 24.83
CA GLY A 712 23.41 -24.50 25.48
C GLY A 712 23.70 -24.33 26.98
N SER A 713 23.95 -25.45 27.67
CA SER A 713 24.19 -25.47 29.13
C SER A 713 25.47 -24.74 29.56
N GLU A 714 26.39 -24.47 28.63
CA GLU A 714 27.61 -23.69 28.86
C GLU A 714 27.32 -22.29 29.43
N TYR A 715 26.21 -21.65 29.01
CA TYR A 715 25.81 -20.33 29.49
C TYR A 715 25.32 -20.34 30.95
N LEU A 716 24.99 -21.52 31.48
CA LEU A 716 24.51 -21.69 32.85
C LEU A 716 25.64 -22.02 33.84
N THR A 717 26.82 -22.39 33.34
CA THR A 717 27.96 -22.82 34.18
C THR A 717 28.43 -21.73 35.15
N GLN A 718 28.21 -20.45 34.81
CA GLN A 718 28.51 -19.29 35.64
C GLN A 718 27.64 -19.16 36.90
N PHE A 719 26.54 -19.92 37.00
CA PHE A 719 25.61 -19.83 38.13
C PHE A 719 25.76 -21.03 39.07
N ALA A 720 25.92 -20.75 40.36
CA ALA A 720 26.11 -21.77 41.40
C ALA A 720 24.84 -22.60 41.67
N ASP A 721 23.67 -22.14 41.22
CA ASP A 721 22.37 -22.77 41.41
C ASP A 721 21.73 -23.30 40.12
N ARG A 722 22.54 -23.49 39.07
CA ARG A 722 22.11 -24.04 37.78
C ARG A 722 21.39 -25.40 37.91
N ASP A 723 21.80 -26.23 38.86
CA ASP A 723 21.21 -27.56 39.09
C ASP A 723 19.81 -27.46 39.75
N SER A 724 19.39 -26.26 40.17
CA SER A 724 18.03 -26.00 40.69
C SER A 724 17.04 -25.53 39.61
N ILE A 725 17.49 -25.35 38.36
CA ILE A 725 16.65 -25.01 37.22
C ILE A 725 15.86 -26.26 36.82
N ALA A 726 14.52 -26.14 36.72
CA ALA A 726 13.70 -27.25 36.27
C ALA A 726 14.05 -27.69 34.83
N ASP A 727 13.91 -28.98 34.53
CA ASP A 727 14.25 -29.54 33.20
C ASP A 727 13.61 -28.78 32.04
N TYR A 728 12.33 -28.39 32.19
CA TYR A 728 11.60 -27.63 31.16
C TYR A 728 12.14 -26.21 30.92
N ALA A 729 12.89 -25.66 31.88
CA ALA A 729 13.41 -24.30 31.86
C ALA A 729 14.90 -24.23 31.48
N GLN A 730 15.59 -25.36 31.34
CA GLN A 730 17.03 -25.39 31.00
C GLN A 730 17.33 -24.60 29.71
N THR A 731 16.69 -24.94 28.59
CA THR A 731 16.89 -24.25 27.31
C THR A 731 16.39 -22.80 27.30
N PRO A 732 15.18 -22.48 27.81
CA PRO A 732 14.75 -21.09 27.91
C PRO A 732 15.71 -20.20 28.70
N VAL A 733 16.16 -20.66 29.87
CA VAL A 733 17.05 -19.88 30.72
C VAL A 733 18.43 -19.72 30.08
N ALA A 734 18.98 -20.79 29.50
CA ALA A 734 20.25 -20.73 28.77
C ALA A 734 20.19 -19.74 27.60
N THR A 735 19.08 -19.75 26.84
CA THR A 735 18.86 -18.84 25.71
C THR A 735 18.79 -17.39 26.17
N LEU A 736 17.95 -17.07 27.16
CA LEU A 736 17.84 -15.69 27.63
C LEU A 736 19.14 -15.15 28.23
N VAL A 737 19.94 -16.00 28.89
CA VAL A 737 21.27 -15.63 29.39
C VAL A 737 22.25 -15.41 28.23
N ALA A 738 22.27 -16.28 27.22
CA ALA A 738 23.17 -16.19 26.08
C ALA A 738 23.00 -14.88 25.29
N TYR A 739 21.76 -14.40 25.20
CA TYR A 739 21.40 -13.14 24.54
C TYR A 739 21.34 -11.95 25.50
N GLY A 740 21.77 -12.13 26.76
CA GLY A 740 21.84 -11.08 27.78
C GLY A 740 20.50 -10.45 28.14
N LEU A 741 19.39 -11.15 27.87
CA LEU A 741 18.04 -10.75 28.25
C LEU A 741 17.82 -11.02 29.75
N ALA A 742 18.32 -12.16 30.25
CA ALA A 742 18.26 -12.55 31.64
C ALA A 742 19.66 -12.54 32.29
N SER A 743 19.71 -12.14 33.55
CA SER A 743 20.93 -12.18 34.37
C SER A 743 20.64 -12.70 35.78
N GLY A 744 21.69 -13.16 36.45
CA GLY A 744 21.66 -13.48 37.88
C GLY A 744 22.23 -12.34 38.74
N SER A 745 22.21 -12.53 40.05
CA SER A 745 22.87 -11.66 41.04
C SER A 745 23.77 -12.50 41.93
N ASN A 746 24.94 -11.98 42.32
CA ASN A 746 25.90 -12.67 43.19
C ASN A 746 26.25 -14.11 42.72
N GLY A 747 26.35 -14.32 41.40
CA GLY A 747 26.64 -15.64 40.81
C GLY A 747 25.49 -16.65 40.89
N ARG A 748 24.24 -16.21 41.06
CA ARG A 748 23.04 -17.09 41.16
C ARG A 748 21.89 -16.59 40.29
N LEU A 749 21.16 -17.50 39.66
CA LEU A 749 19.94 -17.19 38.87
C LEU A 749 18.67 -17.10 39.72
N SER A 750 18.66 -17.77 40.86
CA SER A 750 17.51 -17.93 41.75
C SER A 750 16.26 -18.48 41.03
N PRO A 751 16.31 -19.64 40.35
CA PRO A 751 15.24 -20.10 39.45
C PRO A 751 13.87 -20.23 40.12
N LYS A 752 13.84 -20.60 41.41
CA LYS A 752 12.60 -20.70 42.21
C LYS A 752 12.18 -19.38 42.88
N GLY A 753 12.99 -18.33 42.76
CA GLY A 753 12.69 -17.00 43.30
C GLY A 753 11.55 -16.34 42.53
N THR A 754 10.86 -15.39 43.18
CA THR A 754 9.78 -14.61 42.57
C THR A 754 10.34 -13.47 41.73
N LEU A 755 9.72 -13.22 40.57
CA LEU A 755 10.04 -12.06 39.72
C LEU A 755 9.34 -10.80 40.26
N THR A 756 10.08 -9.69 40.33
CA THR A 756 9.52 -8.37 40.68
C THR A 756 9.00 -7.61 39.45
N ARG A 757 8.18 -6.57 39.69
CA ARG A 757 7.67 -5.70 38.63
C ARG A 757 8.78 -4.97 37.86
N ALA A 758 9.81 -4.48 38.54
CA ALA A 758 10.95 -3.81 37.90
C ALA A 758 11.79 -4.76 37.04
N GLU A 759 11.97 -6.00 37.49
CA GLU A 759 12.65 -7.03 36.70
C GLU A 759 11.85 -7.41 35.45
N MET A 760 10.53 -7.53 35.56
CA MET A 760 9.68 -7.80 34.40
C MET A 760 9.74 -6.67 33.36
N ALA A 761 9.64 -5.41 33.78
CA ALA A 761 9.79 -4.28 32.87
C ALA A 761 11.16 -4.31 32.16
N SER A 762 12.22 -4.68 32.89
CA SER A 762 13.58 -4.77 32.35
C SER A 762 13.76 -5.94 31.38
N LEU A 763 13.11 -7.08 31.63
CA LEU A 763 13.10 -8.21 30.71
C LEU A 763 12.39 -7.86 29.40
N LEU A 764 11.22 -7.21 29.49
CA LEU A 764 10.45 -6.80 28.32
C LEU A 764 11.14 -5.71 27.50
N TYR A 765 11.71 -4.71 28.17
CA TYR A 765 12.51 -3.68 27.52
C TYR A 765 13.63 -4.29 26.68
N ARG A 766 14.45 -5.17 27.28
CA ARG A 766 15.55 -5.85 26.56
C ARG A 766 15.05 -6.74 25.43
N ALA A 767 13.94 -7.45 25.62
CA ALA A 767 13.37 -8.31 24.60
C ALA A 767 12.84 -7.50 23.39
N LEU A 768 12.17 -6.37 23.63
CA LEU A 768 11.60 -5.53 22.57
C LEU A 768 12.67 -4.75 21.81
N GLU A 769 13.75 -4.35 22.47
CA GLU A 769 14.89 -3.66 21.87
C GLU A 769 15.94 -4.62 21.27
N LEU A 770 15.71 -5.94 21.34
CA LEU A 770 16.64 -6.93 20.77
C LEU A 770 16.71 -6.79 19.23
N ASP A 771 17.92 -6.59 18.70
CA ASP A 771 18.19 -6.55 17.25
C ASP A 771 18.37 -7.99 16.68
N PRO A 772 17.54 -8.43 15.71
CA PRO A 772 17.67 -9.76 15.10
C PRO A 772 18.95 -10.00 14.30
N ALA A 773 19.67 -8.95 13.86
CA ALA A 773 20.82 -9.08 12.97
C ALA A 773 22.14 -9.43 13.68
N SER A 774 22.26 -9.22 14.99
CA SER A 774 23.54 -9.33 15.71
C SER A 774 23.72 -10.61 16.53
N GLY A 775 22.68 -11.40 16.81
CA GLY A 775 22.77 -12.68 17.52
C GLY A 775 23.41 -12.65 18.93
N ARG A 776 23.80 -11.46 19.42
CA ARG A 776 24.35 -11.12 20.74
C ARG A 776 24.02 -9.65 21.01
N LEU A 777 23.95 -9.27 22.29
CA LEU A 777 24.03 -7.86 22.69
C LEU A 777 25.24 -7.19 22.02
N PRO A 778 25.17 -5.87 21.70
CA PRO A 778 26.38 -5.08 21.49
C PRO A 778 27.34 -5.34 22.67
N PRO A 779 28.67 -5.43 22.44
CA PRO A 779 29.61 -5.69 23.54
C PRO A 779 29.33 -4.69 24.69
N PRO A 780 29.38 -5.12 25.97
CA PRO A 780 29.35 -4.16 27.05
C PRO A 780 30.52 -3.21 26.80
N ALA A 781 30.20 -1.93 26.57
CA ALA A 781 31.20 -0.94 26.26
C ALA A 781 32.30 -1.03 27.33
N PRO A 782 33.59 -1.12 26.92
CA PRO A 782 34.68 -0.82 27.83
C PRO A 782 34.37 0.53 28.47
N VAL A 783 34.58 0.64 29.77
CA VAL A 783 34.58 1.93 30.45
C VAL A 783 35.76 2.73 29.86
N GLU A 784 35.52 3.61 28.87
CA GLU A 784 36.35 4.81 28.62
C GLU A 784 35.78 5.78 27.55
N ALA A 785 35.93 7.08 27.87
CA ALA A 785 35.74 8.33 27.12
C ALA A 785 34.36 8.60 26.49
N GLY A 786 33.59 9.52 27.11
CA GLY A 786 32.27 9.93 26.61
C GLY A 786 32.30 10.53 25.19
N ALA A 787 31.15 10.61 24.54
CA ALA A 787 30.93 11.27 23.24
C ALA A 787 29.91 12.42 23.36
N LEU A 788 30.09 13.51 22.61
CA LEU A 788 29.15 14.63 22.51
C LEU A 788 28.63 14.70 21.06
N ALA A 789 27.32 14.72 20.87
CA ALA A 789 26.68 14.80 19.56
C ALA A 789 25.59 15.89 19.53
N LEU A 790 25.32 16.46 18.35
CA LEU A 790 24.19 17.36 18.13
C LEU A 790 23.06 16.62 17.41
N ASP A 791 21.82 17.03 17.68
CA ASP A 791 20.62 16.56 16.97
C ASP A 791 20.61 16.96 15.48
N GLN A 792 21.39 17.98 15.10
CA GLN A 792 21.53 18.45 13.72
C GLN A 792 22.99 18.80 13.40
N SER A 793 23.46 18.37 12.22
CA SER A 793 24.80 18.69 11.70
C SER A 793 24.83 19.92 10.77
N SER A 794 23.67 20.31 10.22
CA SER A 794 23.51 21.57 9.47
C SER A 794 22.06 22.01 9.43
N LEU A 795 21.81 23.32 9.32
CA LEU A 795 20.47 23.89 9.17
C LEU A 795 20.50 25.25 8.46
N THR A 796 19.33 25.72 8.02
CA THR A 796 19.16 27.04 7.39
C THR A 796 18.15 27.87 8.17
N LEU A 797 18.48 29.12 8.44
CA LEU A 797 17.69 30.02 9.28
C LEU A 797 17.27 31.26 8.48
N ALA A 798 15.97 31.54 8.42
CA ALA A 798 15.45 32.81 7.91
C ALA A 798 15.93 34.00 8.76
N SER A 799 15.88 35.22 8.24
CA SER A 799 16.21 36.43 9.02
C SER A 799 15.35 36.52 10.28
N GLY A 800 15.98 36.72 11.45
CA GLY A 800 15.29 36.74 12.74
C GLY A 800 14.78 35.38 13.24
N GLY A 801 14.90 34.30 12.45
CA GLY A 801 14.53 32.95 12.85
C GLY A 801 15.45 32.41 13.95
N SER A 802 14.91 31.52 14.80
CA SER A 802 15.65 30.86 15.87
C SER A 802 15.37 29.35 15.91
N VAL A 803 16.37 28.57 16.33
CA VAL A 803 16.26 27.12 16.55
C VAL A 803 17.12 26.73 17.74
N THR A 804 16.67 25.75 18.54
CA THR A 804 17.47 25.21 19.65
C THR A 804 18.12 23.92 19.24
N LEU A 805 19.45 23.92 19.17
CA LEU A 805 20.24 22.71 18.97
C LEU A 805 20.30 21.92 20.29
N LYS A 806 20.10 20.61 20.21
CA LYS A 806 20.19 19.71 21.37
C LYS A 806 21.50 18.96 21.31
N ALA A 807 22.27 19.01 22.40
CA ALA A 807 23.50 18.26 22.55
C ALA A 807 23.29 17.06 23.46
N ALA A 808 23.69 15.87 23.01
CA ALA A 808 23.62 14.63 23.77
C ALA A 808 25.03 14.19 24.16
N LEU A 809 25.25 13.99 25.47
CA LEU A 809 26.43 13.31 26.00
C LEU A 809 26.13 11.82 26.14
N LEU A 810 27.07 10.98 25.74
CA LEU A 810 26.95 9.52 25.82
C LEU A 810 28.17 8.94 26.58
N PRO A 811 27.94 8.24 27.70
CA PRO A 811 26.67 8.15 28.43
C PRO A 811 26.25 9.54 28.94
N SER A 812 24.94 9.72 29.17
CA SER A 812 24.40 10.99 29.68
C SER A 812 25.02 11.30 31.04
N VAL A 813 25.62 12.49 31.17
CA VAL A 813 26.23 12.95 32.42
C VAL A 813 25.28 13.95 33.06
N GLU A 814 24.72 13.58 34.20
CA GLU A 814 23.84 14.44 34.99
C GLU A 814 24.60 15.68 35.48
N GLY A 815 24.00 16.86 35.34
CA GLY A 815 24.66 18.14 35.66
C GLY A 815 25.72 18.60 34.66
N ALA A 816 25.87 17.94 33.50
CA ALA A 816 26.81 18.37 32.48
C ALA A 816 26.42 19.73 31.86
N VAL A 817 27.32 20.70 31.98
CA VAL A 817 27.13 22.05 31.41
C VAL A 817 27.80 22.11 30.04
N ILE A 818 27.01 21.98 28.98
CA ILE A 818 27.48 22.15 27.60
C ILE A 818 27.79 23.63 27.36
N THR A 819 29.02 23.92 26.95
CA THR A 819 29.42 25.26 26.51
C THR A 819 29.15 25.41 25.03
N TRP A 820 28.41 26.44 24.65
CA TRP A 820 28.08 26.74 23.27
C TRP A 820 28.91 27.92 22.76
N THR A 821 29.44 27.80 21.56
CA THR A 821 30.16 28.90 20.89
C THR A 821 29.72 29.03 19.45
N SER A 822 29.79 30.25 18.92
CA SER A 822 29.52 30.57 17.52
C SER A 822 30.80 31.10 16.89
N SER A 823 31.11 30.67 15.67
CA SER A 823 32.25 31.19 14.91
C SER A 823 32.05 32.63 14.44
N ASP A 824 30.81 33.12 14.42
CA ASP A 824 30.47 34.53 14.25
C ASP A 824 29.19 34.89 15.03
N PRO A 825 29.32 35.28 16.32
CA PRO A 825 28.19 35.69 17.15
C PRO A 825 27.46 36.95 16.64
N SER A 826 28.09 37.76 15.78
CA SER A 826 27.43 38.94 15.19
C SER A 826 26.45 38.58 14.08
N ALA A 827 26.60 37.39 13.48
CA ALA A 827 25.70 36.85 12.46
C ALA A 827 24.71 35.82 13.04
N ALA A 828 25.17 34.94 13.94
CA ALA A 828 24.33 33.98 14.64
C ALA A 828 24.85 33.69 16.06
N PRO A 829 24.43 34.45 17.10
CA PRO A 829 24.75 34.11 18.47
C PRO A 829 24.04 32.84 18.90
N VAL A 830 24.65 32.12 19.84
CA VAL A 830 24.08 30.93 20.48
C VAL A 830 23.95 31.17 21.98
N SER A 831 22.80 30.85 22.56
CA SER A 831 22.56 30.98 24.00
C SER A 831 23.19 29.81 24.77
N ALA A 832 23.22 29.91 26.11
CA ALA A 832 23.65 28.81 26.98
C ALA A 832 22.79 27.54 26.85
N SER A 833 21.56 27.65 26.32
CA SER A 833 20.65 26.53 26.08
C SER A 833 20.77 25.94 24.66
N GLY A 834 21.71 26.42 23.83
CA GLY A 834 21.86 25.97 22.44
C GLY A 834 20.93 26.66 21.44
N MET A 835 20.23 27.73 21.84
CA MET A 835 19.36 28.49 20.93
C MET A 835 20.19 29.40 20.02
N VAL A 836 20.09 29.19 18.71
CA VAL A 836 20.79 29.97 17.68
C VAL A 836 19.78 30.88 17.00
N THR A 837 20.09 32.17 16.88
CA THR A 837 19.23 33.18 16.23
C THR A 837 19.96 33.83 15.07
N ASN A 838 19.31 34.01 13.92
CA ASN A 838 19.93 34.70 12.78
C ASN A 838 19.82 36.23 12.90
N LEU A 839 20.95 36.89 13.19
CA LEU A 839 21.11 38.35 13.29
C LEU A 839 21.70 38.99 12.02
N TYR A 840 22.02 38.21 11.00
CA TYR A 840 22.89 38.63 9.92
C TYR A 840 22.21 39.64 8.96
N PRO A 841 22.72 40.89 8.84
CA PRO A 841 22.10 41.94 8.01
C PRO A 841 22.59 41.94 6.54
N GLY A 842 23.46 41.01 6.14
CA GLY A 842 24.09 41.05 4.82
C GLY A 842 23.17 40.66 3.66
N ALA A 843 23.60 40.99 2.43
CA ALA A 843 22.80 40.81 1.20
C ALA A 843 22.79 39.37 0.65
N SER A 844 23.76 38.55 1.04
CA SER A 844 23.90 37.15 0.59
C SER A 844 24.05 36.25 1.81
N SER A 845 23.54 35.01 1.72
CA SER A 845 23.64 34.05 2.81
C SER A 845 25.04 33.89 3.37
N ARG A 846 25.13 33.64 4.68
CA ARG A 846 26.38 33.45 5.40
C ARG A 846 26.33 32.17 6.22
N ALA A 847 27.39 31.36 6.14
CA ALA A 847 27.53 30.18 6.99
C ALA A 847 28.23 30.56 8.30
N VAL A 848 27.69 30.06 9.42
CA VAL A 848 28.22 30.22 10.77
C VAL A 848 28.28 28.83 11.41
N THR A 849 29.35 28.51 12.11
CA THR A 849 29.51 27.21 12.78
C THR A 849 29.21 27.37 14.26
N ILE A 850 28.25 26.60 14.76
CA ILE A 850 27.91 26.52 16.17
C ILE A 850 28.56 25.27 16.75
N THR A 851 29.32 25.43 17.82
CA THR A 851 30.04 24.33 18.48
C THR A 851 29.52 24.14 19.90
N ALA A 852 29.05 22.93 20.21
CA ALA A 852 28.82 22.46 21.57
C ALA A 852 30.10 21.80 22.09
N GLN A 853 30.49 22.10 23.32
CA GLN A 853 31.68 21.55 23.96
C GLN A 853 31.41 21.14 25.40
N TRP A 854 31.97 20.01 25.82
CA TRP A 854 31.98 19.56 27.22
C TRP A 854 33.27 18.81 27.50
N ASN A 855 34.11 19.33 28.40
CA ASN A 855 35.49 18.88 28.60
C ASN A 855 36.28 18.84 27.26
N SER A 856 36.87 17.70 26.90
CA SER A 856 37.62 17.49 25.65
C SER A 856 36.73 17.14 24.45
N LEU A 857 35.42 17.02 24.62
CA LEU A 857 34.48 16.61 23.58
C LEU A 857 33.84 17.82 22.91
N SER A 858 33.71 17.78 21.58
CA SER A 858 33.06 18.84 20.80
C SER A 858 32.21 18.28 19.68
N ALA A 859 31.08 18.94 19.40
CA ALA A 859 30.21 18.67 18.25
C ALA A 859 29.82 19.98 17.57
N GLN A 860 29.65 19.96 16.24
CA GLN A 860 29.44 21.16 15.44
C GLN A 860 28.22 21.06 14.52
N CYS A 861 27.52 22.18 14.36
CA CYS A 861 26.44 22.37 13.41
C CYS A 861 26.75 23.57 12.51
N MET A 862 26.63 23.39 11.20
CA MET A 862 26.76 24.50 10.24
C MET A 862 25.40 25.17 10.01
N VAL A 863 25.28 26.43 10.42
CA VAL A 863 24.08 27.25 10.28
C VAL A 863 24.22 28.18 9.09
N THR A 864 23.32 28.07 8.12
CA THR A 864 23.24 29.01 6.99
C THR A 864 22.23 30.11 7.29
N CYS A 865 22.73 31.31 7.59
CA CYS A 865 21.94 32.52 7.77
C CYS A 865 21.45 33.06 6.42
N LYS A 866 20.13 33.15 6.23
CA LYS A 866 19.53 33.84 5.08
C LYS A 866 19.63 35.36 5.25
N PRO A 867 19.71 36.12 4.14
CA PRO A 867 19.80 37.58 4.18
C PRO A 867 18.56 38.22 4.80
N ALA A 868 18.74 39.38 5.44
CA ALA A 868 17.65 40.17 6.00
C ALA A 868 16.98 41.05 4.94
N GLU A 869 15.64 41.08 4.99
CA GLU A 869 14.81 41.90 4.10
C GLU A 869 14.83 43.39 4.48
N HIS A 870 14.80 43.69 5.78
CA HIS A 870 14.80 45.06 6.30
C HIS A 870 16.03 45.32 7.17
N VAL A 871 16.87 46.27 6.77
CA VAL A 871 18.16 46.56 7.41
C VAL A 871 18.31 48.05 7.69
N GLY A 872 18.65 48.39 8.93
CA GLY A 872 18.95 49.75 9.35
C GLY A 872 20.44 49.96 9.57
N ALA A 873 20.97 51.10 9.15
CA ALA A 873 22.33 51.55 9.40
C ALA A 873 22.35 52.76 10.34
N VAL A 874 23.18 52.70 11.38
CA VAL A 874 23.33 53.78 12.36
C VAL A 874 24.06 54.98 11.76
N VAL A 875 23.45 56.17 11.88
CA VAL A 875 23.96 57.44 11.32
C VAL A 875 23.96 58.56 12.36
N ASN A 876 24.75 59.61 12.14
CA ASN A 876 24.75 60.85 12.93
C ASN A 876 25.06 60.68 14.43
N VAL A 877 25.85 59.68 14.82
CA VAL A 877 26.33 59.47 16.21
C VAL A 877 27.85 59.47 16.29
N GLN A 878 28.41 60.23 17.25
CA GLN A 878 29.87 60.32 17.45
C GLN A 878 30.44 59.24 18.38
N THR A 879 29.67 58.79 19.37
CA THR A 879 30.14 57.87 20.44
C THR A 879 29.32 56.57 20.56
N GLY A 880 28.21 56.45 19.82
CA GLY A 880 27.32 55.28 19.80
C GLY A 880 25.84 55.62 20.00
N LEU A 881 24.95 54.74 19.56
CA LEU A 881 23.49 54.88 19.67
C LEU A 881 22.94 53.98 20.77
N ASN A 882 22.24 54.55 21.76
CA ASN A 882 21.63 53.74 22.82
C ASN A 882 20.42 52.95 22.30
N VAL A 883 20.39 51.65 22.60
CA VAL A 883 19.25 50.77 22.36
C VAL A 883 18.44 50.68 23.65
N ARG A 884 17.11 50.83 23.55
CA ARG A 884 16.20 50.93 24.69
C ARG A 884 15.20 49.79 24.76
N SER A 885 14.67 49.51 25.94
CA SER A 885 13.64 48.47 26.15
C SER A 885 12.27 48.81 25.56
N GLY A 886 12.05 50.06 25.14
CA GLY A 886 10.81 50.52 24.52
C GLY A 886 11.01 51.80 23.69
N PRO A 887 9.98 52.20 22.94
CA PRO A 887 10.01 53.28 21.95
C PRO A 887 9.93 54.67 22.62
N GLY A 888 10.99 55.08 23.31
CA GLY A 888 11.04 56.39 23.94
C GLY A 888 12.29 56.64 24.78
N PRO A 889 12.67 57.90 25.04
CA PRO A 889 13.90 58.23 25.77
C PRO A 889 13.84 57.90 27.27
N THR A 890 12.65 57.68 27.82
CA THR A 890 12.40 57.30 29.22
C THR A 890 12.57 55.81 29.49
N TYR A 891 12.57 54.97 28.43
CA TYR A 891 12.81 53.53 28.58
C TYR A 891 14.29 53.25 28.89
N GLY A 892 14.49 52.23 29.73
CA GLY A 892 15.81 51.81 30.18
C GLY A 892 16.72 51.43 29.01
N LYS A 893 18.02 51.73 29.15
CA LYS A 893 19.04 51.30 28.18
C LYS A 893 19.25 49.79 28.30
N VAL A 894 19.08 49.07 27.20
CA VAL A 894 19.31 47.61 27.09
C VAL A 894 20.52 47.26 26.23
N GLY A 895 21.09 48.25 25.54
CA GLY A 895 22.29 48.05 24.73
C GLY A 895 22.78 49.34 24.08
N ALA A 896 23.79 49.22 23.23
CA ALA A 896 24.24 50.30 22.37
C ALA A 896 24.78 49.76 21.05
N LEU A 897 24.59 50.52 19.98
CA LEU A 897 25.17 50.26 18.66
C LEU A 897 26.33 51.23 18.41
N ARG A 898 27.34 50.77 17.68
CA ARG A 898 28.44 51.64 17.22
C ARG A 898 27.97 52.51 16.06
N SER A 899 28.65 53.64 15.86
CA SER A 899 28.50 54.43 14.62
C SER A 899 28.89 53.54 13.46
N ASP A 900 28.04 53.41 12.42
CA ASP A 900 28.13 52.49 11.26
C ASP A 900 27.51 51.09 11.39
N ALA A 901 27.02 50.70 12.56
CA ALA A 901 26.44 49.37 12.76
C ALA A 901 25.21 49.14 11.85
N GLN A 902 25.14 47.95 11.26
CA GLN A 902 23.97 47.46 10.53
C GLN A 902 23.23 46.43 11.37
N VAL A 903 21.90 46.55 11.43
CA VAL A 903 21.04 45.68 12.24
C VAL A 903 19.79 45.30 11.47
N VAL A 904 19.22 44.14 11.81
CA VAL A 904 17.93 43.70 11.27
C VAL A 904 16.83 44.54 11.90
N VAL A 905 15.98 45.15 11.08
CA VAL A 905 14.82 45.92 11.52
C VAL A 905 13.60 45.00 11.50
N LEU A 906 12.92 44.88 12.64
CA LEU A 906 11.75 44.00 12.81
C LEU A 906 10.45 44.75 12.54
N SER A 907 10.37 46.01 12.99
CA SER A 907 9.19 46.87 12.81
C SER A 907 9.55 48.34 12.99
N GLN A 908 8.64 49.23 12.56
CA GLN A 908 8.75 50.67 12.71
C GLN A 908 7.56 51.21 13.51
N GLU A 909 7.86 52.10 14.45
CA GLU A 909 6.90 52.88 15.23
C GLU A 909 7.15 54.39 15.03
N PRO A 910 6.21 55.28 15.38
CA PRO A 910 6.41 56.72 15.22
C PRO A 910 7.69 57.22 15.91
N GLY A 911 8.70 57.58 15.11
CA GLY A 911 10.00 58.08 15.58
C GLY A 911 10.99 57.02 16.10
N TRP A 912 10.66 55.72 16.02
CA TRP A 912 11.49 54.63 16.56
C TRP A 912 11.47 53.39 15.66
N TYR A 913 12.56 52.62 15.68
CA TYR A 913 12.63 51.30 15.04
C TYR A 913 12.85 50.23 16.09
N GLN A 914 12.13 49.11 15.96
CA GLN A 914 12.41 47.88 16.68
C GLN A 914 13.44 47.09 15.90
N ILE A 915 14.54 46.72 16.56
CA ILE A 915 15.69 46.07 15.95
C ILE A 915 16.02 44.77 16.66
N LEU A 916 16.60 43.84 15.91
CA LEU A 916 17.26 42.66 16.46
C LEU A 916 18.77 42.91 16.45
N PHE A 917 19.40 42.81 17.61
CA PHE A 917 20.82 43.15 17.79
C PHE A 917 21.52 42.21 18.77
N LEU A 918 22.85 42.24 18.76
CA LEU A 918 23.68 41.54 19.72
C LEU A 918 23.86 42.41 20.97
N ASN A 919 23.37 41.95 22.12
CA ASN A 919 23.46 42.69 23.37
C ASN A 919 24.87 42.57 24.01
N PRO A 920 25.16 43.33 25.09
CA PRO A 920 26.44 43.26 25.79
C PRO A 920 26.80 41.86 26.31
N ASP A 921 25.79 41.03 26.62
CA ASP A 921 25.94 39.65 27.06
C ASP A 921 26.16 38.65 25.91
N GLN A 922 26.40 39.15 24.69
CA GLN A 922 26.63 38.36 23.47
C GLN A 922 25.43 37.48 23.07
N GLN A 923 24.21 37.93 23.37
CA GLN A 923 22.97 37.25 23.01
C GLN A 923 22.13 38.08 22.04
N ALA A 924 21.35 37.39 21.21
CA ALA A 924 20.33 38.04 20.39
C ALA A 924 19.28 38.68 21.30
N ALA A 925 19.02 39.96 21.09
CA ALA A 925 18.04 40.72 21.85
C ALA A 925 17.25 41.65 20.92
N ILE A 926 16.04 41.99 21.37
CA ILE A 926 15.20 42.99 20.73
C ILE A 926 15.30 44.29 21.52
N GLY A 927 15.39 45.41 20.81
CA GLY A 927 15.33 46.72 21.42
C GLY A 927 14.93 47.80 20.43
N TYR A 928 14.85 49.04 20.92
CA TYR A 928 14.35 50.18 20.16
C TYR A 928 15.42 51.25 20.03
N VAL A 929 15.53 51.82 18.83
CA VAL A 929 16.41 52.94 18.52
C VAL A 929 15.63 54.07 17.86
N SER A 930 16.02 55.32 18.13
CA SER A 930 15.36 56.48 17.55
C SER A 930 15.64 56.55 16.04
N ALA A 931 14.60 56.83 15.26
CA ALA A 931 14.68 56.96 13.81
C ALA A 931 15.57 58.12 13.36
N ASP A 932 15.80 59.13 14.21
CA ASP A 932 16.67 60.29 13.91
C ASP A 932 18.14 59.90 13.71
N TYR A 933 18.54 58.72 14.22
CA TYR A 933 19.93 58.22 14.22
C TYR A 933 20.07 56.91 13.43
N MET A 934 19.08 56.52 12.63
CA MET A 934 19.14 55.30 11.82
C MET A 934 18.49 55.50 10.44
N THR A 935 19.19 55.07 9.39
CA THR A 935 18.69 55.08 8.01
C THR A 935 18.42 53.66 7.56
N LEU A 936 17.24 53.37 7.01
CA LEU A 936 16.96 52.10 6.34
C LEU A 936 17.77 52.02 5.04
N ILE A 937 18.52 50.93 4.88
CA ILE A 937 19.42 50.70 3.74
C ILE A 937 19.02 49.49 2.90
N ARG A 938 18.06 48.69 3.40
CA ARG A 938 17.34 47.67 2.64
C ARG A 938 15.95 47.50 3.21
#